data_AF-A0A520QCE1-F1
#
_entry.id   AF-A0A520QCE1-F1
#
_cell.length_a   1.000
_cell.length_b   1.000
_cell.length_c   1.000
_cell.angle_alpha   90.00
_cell.angle_beta   90.00
_cell.angle_gamma   90.00
#
_symmetry.space_group_name_H-M   'P 1'
#
loop_
_entity.id
_entity.type
_entity.pdbx_description
1 polymer ?
#
loop_
_entity_poly.entity_id
_entity_poly.type
_entity_poly.pdbx_seq_one_letter_code
_entity_poly.pdbx_strand_id
1 'polypeptide(L)'
;MNDNSTRHHPSTMRWIVAIGAVVIILIGINLFDSPNQFKPDLPNQFNSEPNPTASLHQTTLPYQRTDNEYVGSNSCKECHTDEHKSWHDSYHRSMTQIMSPESVKAAFNGQSLIFEGERFTMQKRGEEYWTTIESIDATKNSPNGKDPNAIDVRMGMVTGSHHMQVFWLPGMMGNLQIGFPFAWLIEEKRWAPRNSLFIRNPHSVISKENWNMNCIRCHTTGPKPKPNKKEQRFESEVADLGISCEACHGPGQQHVDRQLSLAKMTNEERTKAIASQPLSIIQPADLDHKRSTQVCGSCHGMKWFDKSENWTEKGFSYRPGDDLAKTTPIIQPSKANEQDWLKPVLENNPEILDDFFWEDGKIRVTGREYNGLLESPCHQRGTMSCVSCHSMHNSDPNDQLASGMRTNKACLQCHKEMGDNISAHTLHPVNSAGSNCYNCHMPHTSYGLLKAIRSHTIETPNIATTLKTGRPNACNLCHLDKTLDWTAEHLAKRTNKPKTNVPPIHKTTAASIVWLLNGEAGQRALAAWHMGWEPALKISGTGWQSPILADSLNDPYSAVRYIANKALLKQPGFNSFKFDFVADEDERLENQKRAMEIWLNNEKRKYTIPLDTILLDEQGGRQKKRVQDLIKTRNNRPMRLRE
;
A
#
# COMPACT_ATOMS: atom_id res chain seq x y z
N MET A 1 -39.93 -5.46 45.86
CA MET A 1 -38.97 -4.44 45.40
C MET A 1 -38.05 -5.13 44.41
N ASN A 2 -38.29 -4.89 43.12
CA ASN A 2 -37.47 -5.37 42.02
C ASN A 2 -36.24 -4.46 41.91
N ASP A 3 -35.04 -5.02 41.99
CA ASP A 3 -33.85 -4.39 41.44
C ASP A 3 -33.27 -5.36 40.41
N ASN A 4 -33.53 -5.04 39.15
CA ASN A 4 -33.16 -5.79 37.96
C ASN A 4 -32.01 -5.01 37.29
N SER A 5 -30.85 -4.95 37.96
CA SER A 5 -29.65 -4.35 37.36
C SER A 5 -28.87 -5.42 36.59
N THR A 6 -29.07 -5.43 35.28
CA THR A 6 -28.25 -6.16 34.31
C THR A 6 -26.80 -5.69 34.41
N ARG A 7 -25.96 -6.46 35.11
CA ARG A 7 -24.51 -6.25 35.14
C ARG A 7 -23.93 -6.59 33.77
N HIS A 8 -23.57 -5.58 33.00
CA HIS A 8 -22.82 -5.75 31.76
C HIS A 8 -21.39 -6.25 32.05
N HIS A 9 -20.93 -7.22 31.27
CA HIS A 9 -19.63 -7.88 31.44
C HIS A 9 -18.48 -7.01 30.87
N PRO A 10 -17.26 -7.04 31.43
CA PRO A 10 -16.13 -6.17 31.01
C PRO A 10 -15.64 -6.36 29.55
N SER A 11 -16.04 -7.44 28.86
CA SER A 11 -15.63 -7.76 27.48
C SER A 11 -16.54 -7.16 26.41
N THR A 12 -17.86 -7.14 26.60
CA THR A 12 -18.81 -6.37 25.77
C THR A 12 -18.54 -4.87 25.89
N MET A 13 -18.09 -4.45 27.07
CA MET A 13 -17.60 -3.11 27.29
C MET A 13 -16.35 -2.83 26.45
N ARG A 14 -15.52 -3.77 26.01
CA ARG A 14 -14.33 -3.47 25.17
C ARG A 14 -14.64 -3.14 23.70
N TRP A 15 -15.76 -3.59 23.13
CA TRP A 15 -16.18 -3.12 21.79
C TRP A 15 -17.17 -1.98 21.85
N ILE A 16 -18.04 -1.94 22.86
CA ILE A 16 -18.85 -0.74 23.14
C ILE A 16 -17.93 0.44 23.53
N VAL A 17 -16.88 0.19 24.32
CA VAL A 17 -15.80 1.13 24.66
C VAL A 17 -14.75 1.19 23.56
N ALA A 18 -14.54 0.25 22.64
CA ALA A 18 -13.68 0.56 21.48
C ALA A 18 -14.40 1.46 20.46
N ILE A 19 -15.70 1.25 20.30
CA ILE A 19 -16.61 2.17 19.60
C ILE A 19 -16.66 3.52 20.35
N GLY A 20 -16.53 3.52 21.68
CA GLY A 20 -16.49 4.72 22.54
C GLY A 20 -15.10 5.32 22.88
N ALA A 21 -13.97 4.62 22.74
CA ALA A 21 -12.62 5.00 23.22
C ALA A 21 -11.67 5.38 22.09
N VAL A 22 -12.11 5.20 20.84
CA VAL A 22 -11.61 6.05 19.76
C VAL A 22 -11.79 7.53 20.13
N VAL A 23 -12.82 7.88 20.93
CA VAL A 23 -12.99 9.22 21.52
C VAL A 23 -11.83 9.59 22.45
N ILE A 24 -11.31 8.67 23.29
CA ILE A 24 -10.20 8.96 24.22
C ILE A 24 -8.86 9.12 23.49
N ILE A 25 -8.65 8.43 22.37
CA ILE A 25 -7.49 8.68 21.50
C ILE A 25 -7.63 10.04 20.76
N LEU A 26 -8.87 10.49 20.49
CA LEU A 26 -9.16 11.83 19.99
C LEU A 26 -9.03 12.94 21.07
N ILE A 27 -9.10 12.58 22.37
CA ILE A 27 -8.80 13.49 23.51
C ILE A 27 -7.34 13.95 23.50
N GLY A 28 -6.41 13.14 22.96
CA GLY A 28 -5.00 13.52 22.78
C GLY A 28 -4.74 14.69 21.81
N ILE A 29 -5.78 15.19 21.13
CA ILE A 29 -5.70 16.33 20.19
C ILE A 29 -6.33 17.62 20.80
N ASN A 30 -6.50 17.67 22.13
CA ASN A 30 -6.72 18.87 22.93
C ASN A 30 -7.80 19.84 22.40
N LEU A 31 -9.06 19.42 22.42
CA LEU A 31 -10.22 20.26 22.10
C LEU A 31 -11.35 19.89 23.05
N PHE A 32 -11.47 20.62 24.14
CA PHE A 32 -12.69 20.73 24.93
C PHE A 32 -12.95 22.20 25.21
N ASP A 33 -14.12 22.67 24.78
CA ASP A 33 -14.92 23.61 25.56
C ASP A 33 -16.40 23.23 25.39
N SER A 34 -17.15 23.40 26.47
CA SER A 34 -18.48 22.79 26.69
C SER A 34 -19.60 23.38 25.81
N PRO A 35 -20.67 22.62 25.55
CA PRO A 35 -21.67 22.98 24.55
C PRO A 35 -22.88 23.73 25.11
N ASN A 36 -23.35 24.76 24.40
CA ASN A 36 -24.74 25.22 24.46
C ASN A 36 -25.57 24.68 23.28
N GLN A 37 -26.85 24.43 23.56
CA GLN A 37 -27.82 23.65 22.78
C GLN A 37 -28.15 24.28 21.41
N PHE A 38 -28.08 23.48 20.34
CA PHE A 38 -28.69 23.81 19.05
C PHE A 38 -29.02 22.52 18.29
N LYS A 39 -30.23 22.44 17.71
CA LYS A 39 -30.74 21.32 16.90
C LYS A 39 -30.40 21.56 15.42
N PRO A 40 -29.81 20.61 14.68
CA PRO A 40 -29.49 20.80 13.27
C PRO A 40 -30.59 20.25 12.33
N ASP A 41 -30.83 21.00 11.25
CA ASP A 41 -31.52 20.52 10.04
C ASP A 41 -30.57 19.66 9.18
N LEU A 42 -31.08 18.58 8.58
CA LEU A 42 -30.35 17.61 7.75
C LEU A 42 -30.44 17.97 6.25
N PRO A 43 -29.33 18.08 5.48
CA PRO A 43 -29.37 18.22 4.02
C PRO A 43 -29.34 16.88 3.26
N ASN A 44 -29.88 16.92 2.04
CA ASN A 44 -30.31 15.81 1.17
C ASN A 44 -29.23 14.82 0.70
N GLN A 45 -29.67 13.56 0.54
CA GLN A 45 -28.91 12.38 0.13
C GLN A 45 -28.78 12.26 -1.40
N PHE A 46 -27.85 11.41 -1.84
CA PHE A 46 -27.54 11.10 -3.24
C PHE A 46 -28.78 10.98 -4.14
N ASN A 47 -28.90 11.88 -5.11
CA ASN A 47 -29.90 11.92 -6.21
C ASN A 47 -31.14 11.04 -6.02
N SER A 48 -31.99 11.46 -5.10
CA SER A 48 -33.45 11.36 -5.15
C SER A 48 -33.99 12.28 -4.05
N GLU A 49 -35.18 12.85 -4.23
CA GLU A 49 -35.87 13.60 -3.17
C GLU A 49 -35.77 12.87 -1.82
N PRO A 50 -35.70 13.58 -0.67
CA PRO A 50 -35.53 12.96 0.64
C PRO A 50 -36.57 11.87 0.83
N ASN A 51 -36.13 10.62 0.71
CA ASN A 51 -37.01 9.47 0.83
C ASN A 51 -37.10 9.15 2.33
N PRO A 52 -38.25 9.33 2.99
CA PRO A 52 -38.44 9.02 4.41
C PRO A 52 -38.32 7.52 4.74
N THR A 53 -37.80 6.71 3.81
CA THR A 53 -37.61 5.26 3.87
C THR A 53 -36.14 4.80 3.81
N ALA A 54 -35.17 5.72 3.84
CA ALA A 54 -33.74 5.36 3.84
C ALA A 54 -33.43 4.36 4.97
N SER A 55 -32.84 3.21 4.61
CA SER A 55 -32.55 2.15 5.60
C SER A 55 -31.56 2.66 6.65
N LEU A 56 -31.68 2.18 7.90
CA LEU A 56 -30.75 2.52 8.99
C LEU A 56 -29.28 2.27 8.61
N HIS A 57 -29.01 1.38 7.66
CA HIS A 57 -27.67 1.13 7.16
C HIS A 57 -27.13 2.28 6.30
N GLN A 58 -27.94 2.89 5.44
CA GLN A 58 -27.51 3.97 4.56
C GLN A 58 -27.05 5.20 5.34
N THR A 59 -27.66 5.48 6.51
CA THR A 59 -27.25 6.59 7.38
C THR A 59 -25.90 6.38 8.05
N THR A 60 -25.36 5.15 8.01
CA THR A 60 -24.01 4.85 8.53
C THR A 60 -22.90 5.07 7.50
N LEU A 61 -23.24 5.31 6.24
CA LEU A 61 -22.27 5.53 5.16
C LEU A 61 -21.91 7.02 5.03
N PRO A 62 -20.75 7.35 4.43
CA PRO A 62 -20.39 8.73 4.12
C PRO A 62 -21.46 9.42 3.26
N TYR A 63 -21.76 10.68 3.57
CA TYR A 63 -22.76 11.47 2.85
C TYR A 63 -22.22 11.98 1.51
N GLN A 64 -23.11 12.25 0.55
CA GLN A 64 -22.71 13.02 -0.63
C GLN A 64 -22.50 14.47 -0.24
N ARG A 65 -21.53 15.11 -0.88
CA ARG A 65 -21.45 16.57 -0.86
C ARG A 65 -22.61 17.20 -1.62
N THR A 66 -23.16 18.27 -1.06
CA THR A 66 -24.29 19.03 -1.61
C THR A 66 -23.94 20.49 -1.90
N ASP A 67 -22.65 20.82 -1.96
CA ASP A 67 -22.17 22.19 -2.15
C ASP A 67 -22.01 22.61 -3.62
N ASN A 68 -22.47 21.77 -4.55
CA ASN A 68 -22.46 22.01 -6.01
C ASN A 68 -21.09 22.41 -6.56
N GLU A 69 -19.99 21.99 -5.90
CA GLU A 69 -18.64 22.17 -6.42
C GLU A 69 -18.27 21.00 -7.35
N TYR A 70 -18.70 19.80 -6.97
CA TYR A 70 -18.45 18.53 -7.66
C TYR A 70 -19.74 17.99 -8.30
N VAL A 71 -19.62 17.44 -9.51
CA VAL A 71 -20.73 16.84 -10.26
C VAL A 71 -20.81 15.32 -10.15
N GLY A 72 -19.75 14.69 -9.65
CA GLY A 72 -19.61 13.23 -9.63
C GLY A 72 -19.27 12.64 -10.99
N SER A 73 -18.58 11.51 -10.97
CA SER A 73 -18.07 10.80 -12.16
C SER A 73 -19.14 10.41 -13.18
N ASN A 74 -20.36 10.09 -12.75
CA ASN A 74 -21.46 9.74 -13.67
C ASN A 74 -21.80 10.88 -14.64
N SER A 75 -21.66 12.14 -14.21
CA SER A 75 -21.93 13.32 -15.03
C SER A 75 -20.94 13.48 -16.19
N CYS A 76 -19.77 12.83 -16.12
CA CYS A 76 -18.76 12.88 -17.17
C CYS A 76 -19.08 11.90 -18.32
N LYS A 77 -19.85 10.85 -18.07
CA LYS A 77 -20.01 9.68 -18.96
C LYS A 77 -20.60 10.02 -20.34
N GLU A 78 -21.58 10.91 -20.39
CA GLU A 78 -22.30 11.24 -21.62
C GLU A 78 -21.40 11.95 -22.65
N CYS A 79 -20.47 12.79 -22.19
CA CYS A 79 -19.52 13.50 -23.04
C CYS A 79 -18.19 12.74 -23.23
N HIS A 80 -17.77 11.94 -22.23
CA HIS A 80 -16.47 11.27 -22.18
C HIS A 80 -16.63 9.75 -22.00
N THR A 81 -17.25 9.09 -22.98
CA THR A 81 -17.61 7.67 -22.88
C THR A 81 -16.39 6.73 -22.74
N ASP A 82 -15.33 6.96 -23.51
CA ASP A 82 -14.14 6.10 -23.53
C ASP A 82 -13.26 6.28 -22.28
N GLU A 83 -13.05 7.53 -21.87
CA GLU A 83 -12.33 7.86 -20.64
C GLU A 83 -13.08 7.34 -19.42
N HIS A 84 -14.41 7.50 -19.37
CA HIS A 84 -15.23 6.96 -18.30
C HIS A 84 -15.16 5.43 -18.27
N LYS A 85 -15.23 4.75 -19.42
CA LYS A 85 -15.11 3.30 -19.48
C LYS A 85 -13.75 2.83 -18.93
N SER A 86 -12.66 3.40 -19.43
CA SER A 86 -11.31 3.00 -18.99
C SER A 86 -11.05 3.33 -17.52
N TRP A 87 -11.55 4.46 -17.02
CA TRP A 87 -11.53 4.78 -15.59
C TRP A 87 -12.35 3.79 -14.76
N HIS A 88 -13.55 3.42 -15.22
CA HIS A 88 -14.41 2.48 -14.50
C HIS A 88 -13.78 1.09 -14.37
N ASP A 89 -13.00 0.67 -15.38
CA ASP A 89 -12.26 -0.59 -15.36
C ASP A 89 -10.99 -0.52 -14.48
N SER A 90 -10.62 0.67 -13.97
CA SER A 90 -9.41 0.90 -13.18
C SER A 90 -9.57 0.64 -11.68
N TYR A 91 -8.43 0.42 -11.02
CA TYR A 91 -8.36 0.27 -9.57
C TYR A 91 -8.46 1.58 -8.79
N HIS A 92 -8.31 2.74 -9.44
CA HIS A 92 -8.62 4.04 -8.83
C HIS A 92 -10.11 4.15 -8.48
N ARG A 93 -10.98 3.81 -9.44
CA ARG A 93 -12.44 3.78 -9.25
C ARG A 93 -12.86 2.79 -8.17
N SER A 94 -12.15 1.67 -8.04
CA SER A 94 -12.55 0.59 -7.13
C SER A 94 -11.94 0.71 -5.73
N MET A 95 -11.15 1.76 -5.44
CA MET A 95 -10.33 1.84 -4.23
C MET A 95 -11.13 1.83 -2.93
N THR A 96 -12.24 2.57 -2.84
CA THR A 96 -13.23 2.44 -1.76
C THR A 96 -14.62 2.36 -2.39
N GLN A 97 -15.42 1.40 -1.93
CA GLN A 97 -16.75 1.14 -2.46
C GLN A 97 -17.71 0.76 -1.33
N ILE A 98 -19.00 1.00 -1.57
CA ILE A 98 -20.05 0.36 -0.78
C ILE A 98 -20.00 -1.15 -1.03
N MET A 99 -20.23 -1.94 0.01
CA MET A 99 -20.27 -3.39 -0.11
C MET A 99 -21.51 -3.84 -0.89
N SER A 100 -21.28 -4.58 -1.98
CA SER A 100 -22.30 -5.17 -2.83
C SER A 100 -21.76 -6.44 -3.51
N PRO A 101 -22.61 -7.26 -4.16
CA PRO A 101 -22.16 -8.40 -4.96
C PRO A 101 -21.10 -8.08 -6.01
N GLU A 102 -21.08 -6.86 -6.54
CA GLU A 102 -20.13 -6.41 -7.56
C GLU A 102 -18.76 -6.06 -6.94
N SER A 103 -18.77 -5.41 -5.76
CA SER A 103 -17.58 -4.88 -5.11
C SER A 103 -16.86 -5.91 -4.23
N VAL A 104 -17.58 -6.85 -3.59
CA VAL A 104 -16.99 -7.82 -2.66
C VAL A 104 -16.48 -9.05 -3.40
N LYS A 105 -15.16 -9.31 -3.29
CA LYS A 105 -14.49 -10.51 -3.80
C LYS A 105 -14.26 -11.57 -2.71
N ALA A 106 -14.40 -11.19 -1.44
CA ALA A 106 -14.17 -12.08 -0.31
C ALA A 106 -15.28 -13.13 -0.10
N ALA A 107 -14.92 -14.27 0.47
CA ALA A 107 -15.87 -15.32 0.80
C ALA A 107 -16.61 -15.01 2.11
N PHE A 108 -17.93 -14.86 2.02
CA PHE A 108 -18.87 -14.68 3.15
C PHE A 108 -19.78 -15.93 3.28
N ASN A 109 -19.14 -17.09 3.43
CA ASN A 109 -19.77 -18.41 3.40
C ASN A 109 -20.04 -19.01 4.79
N GLY A 110 -19.98 -18.20 5.86
CA GLY A 110 -20.14 -18.65 7.24
C GLY A 110 -18.84 -19.05 7.94
N GLN A 111 -17.67 -18.78 7.35
CA GLN A 111 -16.39 -19.00 8.01
C GLN A 111 -16.27 -18.12 9.26
N SER A 112 -15.78 -18.72 10.36
CA SER A 112 -15.46 -18.01 11.60
C SER A 112 -13.95 -17.88 11.81
N LEU A 113 -13.51 -16.72 12.30
CA LEU A 113 -12.12 -16.43 12.66
C LEU A 113 -12.04 -15.82 14.06
N ILE A 114 -10.91 -16.02 14.73
CA ILE A 114 -10.70 -15.51 16.09
C ILE A 114 -9.69 -14.38 16.08
N PHE A 115 -10.01 -13.29 16.79
CA PHE A 115 -9.12 -12.17 17.01
C PHE A 115 -9.37 -11.56 18.40
N GLU A 116 -8.31 -11.36 19.19
CA GLU A 116 -8.37 -10.77 20.54
C GLU A 116 -9.47 -11.34 21.48
N GLY A 117 -9.71 -12.66 21.42
CA GLY A 117 -10.68 -13.36 22.28
C GLY A 117 -12.12 -13.36 21.77
N GLU A 118 -12.34 -12.88 20.55
CA GLU A 118 -13.65 -12.86 19.91
C GLU A 118 -13.68 -13.65 18.62
N ARG A 119 -14.85 -14.23 18.34
CA ARG A 119 -15.17 -14.93 17.11
C ARG A 119 -15.93 -13.99 16.18
N PHE A 120 -15.43 -13.87 14.95
CA PHE A 120 -16.07 -13.14 13.87
C PHE A 120 -16.55 -14.15 12.83
N THR A 121 -17.84 -14.20 12.54
CA THR A 121 -18.43 -15.11 11.55
C THR A 121 -18.98 -14.33 10.37
N MET A 122 -18.36 -14.48 9.20
CA MET A 122 -18.69 -13.70 8.00
C MET A 122 -19.76 -14.40 7.17
N GLN A 123 -20.90 -13.74 6.97
CA GLN A 123 -22.07 -14.31 6.28
C GLN A 123 -22.64 -13.36 5.24
N LYS A 124 -23.07 -13.92 4.10
CA LYS A 124 -23.88 -13.22 3.11
C LYS A 124 -25.36 -13.50 3.37
N ARG A 125 -26.18 -12.45 3.46
CA ARG A 125 -27.64 -12.52 3.66
C ARG A 125 -28.33 -11.82 2.49
N GLY A 126 -28.80 -12.57 1.50
CA GLY A 126 -29.27 -11.98 0.24
C GLY A 126 -28.12 -11.25 -0.48
N GLU A 127 -28.25 -9.95 -0.70
CA GLU A 127 -27.20 -9.08 -1.26
C GLU A 127 -26.31 -8.41 -0.20
N GLU A 128 -26.61 -8.64 1.08
CA GLU A 128 -25.97 -7.97 2.20
C GLU A 128 -24.83 -8.80 2.80
N TYR A 129 -23.88 -8.11 3.42
CA TYR A 129 -22.69 -8.70 4.01
C TYR A 129 -22.64 -8.39 5.50
N TRP A 130 -22.54 -9.44 6.30
CA TRP A 130 -22.68 -9.36 7.75
C TRP A 130 -21.50 -10.06 8.44
N THR A 131 -21.16 -9.58 9.63
CA THR A 131 -20.34 -10.31 10.59
C THR A 131 -21.11 -10.46 11.89
N THR A 132 -21.16 -11.68 12.42
CA THR A 132 -21.57 -11.92 13.81
C THR A 132 -20.31 -11.88 14.68
N ILE A 133 -20.33 -11.13 15.76
CA ILE A 133 -19.22 -10.99 16.71
C ILE A 133 -19.65 -11.59 18.04
N GLU A 134 -18.89 -12.58 18.53
CA GLU A 134 -19.18 -13.31 19.76
C GLU A 134 -17.94 -13.35 20.67
N SER A 135 -18.12 -13.15 21.96
CA SER A 135 -17.08 -13.41 22.95
C SER A 135 -16.88 -14.91 23.11
N ILE A 136 -15.64 -15.38 22.94
CA ILE A 136 -15.29 -16.79 23.12
C ILE A 136 -15.56 -17.23 24.57
N ASP A 137 -15.28 -16.39 25.55
CA ASP A 137 -15.51 -16.71 26.96
C ASP A 137 -16.99 -16.75 27.30
N ALA A 138 -17.80 -15.81 26.78
CA ALA A 138 -19.24 -15.84 26.97
C ALA A 138 -19.88 -17.09 26.32
N THR A 139 -19.40 -17.46 25.12
CA THR A 139 -19.81 -18.68 24.41
C THR A 139 -19.55 -19.93 25.26
N LYS A 140 -18.35 -20.05 25.85
CA LYS A 140 -17.97 -21.20 26.72
C LYS A 140 -18.83 -21.30 27.98
N ASN A 141 -19.25 -20.16 28.53
CA ASN A 141 -20.03 -20.08 29.76
C ASN A 141 -21.55 -20.12 29.53
N SER A 142 -22.00 -20.18 28.27
CA SER A 142 -23.42 -20.16 27.91
C SER A 142 -23.98 -21.58 27.72
N PRO A 143 -25.17 -21.90 28.27
CA PRO A 143 -25.76 -23.24 28.17
C PRO A 143 -26.01 -23.75 26.74
N ASN A 144 -26.20 -22.85 25.78
CA ASN A 144 -26.44 -23.17 24.37
C ASN A 144 -25.19 -22.99 23.50
N GLY A 145 -24.03 -22.71 24.10
CA GLY A 145 -22.78 -22.49 23.39
C GLY A 145 -22.79 -21.26 22.48
N LYS A 146 -23.62 -20.26 22.76
CA LYS A 146 -23.67 -18.97 22.04
C LYS A 146 -23.50 -17.81 23.01
N ASP A 147 -22.81 -16.77 22.57
CA ASP A 147 -22.74 -15.52 23.34
C ASP A 147 -24.14 -14.86 23.37
N PRO A 148 -24.78 -14.67 24.54
CA PRO A 148 -26.07 -13.98 24.63
C PRO A 148 -25.99 -12.50 24.21
N ASN A 149 -24.79 -11.92 24.15
CA ASN A 149 -24.55 -10.56 23.71
C ASN A 149 -23.88 -10.50 22.32
N ALA A 150 -24.02 -11.57 21.52
CA ALA A 150 -23.55 -11.59 20.14
C ALA A 150 -24.12 -10.39 19.37
N ILE A 151 -23.27 -9.74 18.57
CA ILE A 151 -23.66 -8.58 17.77
C ILE A 151 -23.59 -8.94 16.29
N ASP A 152 -24.71 -8.77 15.60
CA ASP A 152 -24.79 -8.84 14.15
C ASP A 152 -24.58 -7.45 13.55
N VAL A 153 -23.49 -7.28 12.78
CA VAL A 153 -23.17 -6.01 12.13
C VAL A 153 -23.20 -6.16 10.63
N ARG A 154 -24.06 -5.39 9.96
CA ARG A 154 -24.02 -5.22 8.50
C ARG A 154 -22.82 -4.35 8.15
N MET A 155 -21.92 -4.89 7.36
CA MET A 155 -20.70 -4.20 6.94
C MET A 155 -21.03 -3.15 5.87
N GLY A 156 -20.38 -2.00 5.92
CA GLY A 156 -20.74 -0.84 5.10
C GLY A 156 -19.89 -0.67 3.85
N MET A 157 -18.57 -0.71 4.02
CA MET A 157 -17.64 -0.38 2.94
C MET A 157 -16.51 -1.39 2.82
N VAL A 158 -15.93 -1.44 1.63
CA VAL A 158 -14.72 -2.18 1.31
C VAL A 158 -13.68 -1.21 0.73
N THR A 159 -12.43 -1.33 1.17
CA THR A 159 -11.29 -0.61 0.59
C THR A 159 -10.26 -1.62 0.08
N GLY A 160 -9.64 -1.33 -1.05
CA GLY A 160 -8.70 -2.21 -1.74
C GLY A 160 -9.27 -2.73 -3.05
N SER A 161 -8.37 -3.04 -3.98
CA SER A 161 -8.71 -3.34 -5.37
C SER A 161 -8.49 -4.82 -5.73
N HIS A 162 -7.29 -5.21 -6.17
CA HIS A 162 -7.03 -6.50 -6.80
C HIS A 162 -5.99 -7.38 -6.09
N HIS A 163 -5.35 -6.87 -5.04
CA HIS A 163 -4.45 -7.67 -4.20
C HIS A 163 -5.13 -8.14 -2.92
N MET A 164 -5.78 -7.20 -2.22
CA MET A 164 -6.50 -7.48 -0.98
C MET A 164 -7.70 -6.56 -0.81
N GLN A 165 -8.66 -7.00 0.00
CA GLN A 165 -9.79 -6.19 0.45
C GLN A 165 -9.80 -6.09 1.97
N VAL A 166 -9.84 -4.87 2.49
CA VAL A 166 -10.14 -4.57 3.88
C VAL A 166 -11.57 -4.05 3.98
N PHE A 167 -12.21 -4.29 5.12
CA PHE A 167 -13.62 -4.02 5.30
C PHE A 167 -13.85 -3.07 6.47
N TRP A 168 -14.97 -2.36 6.43
CA TRP A 168 -15.32 -1.35 7.42
C TRP A 168 -16.67 -1.66 8.06
N LEU A 169 -16.66 -1.64 9.39
CA LEU A 169 -17.83 -1.81 10.22
C LEU A 169 -18.41 -0.43 10.55
N PRO A 170 -19.72 -0.21 10.34
CA PRO A 170 -20.42 0.93 10.91
C PRO A 170 -20.20 1.03 12.41
N GLY A 171 -19.76 2.20 12.87
CA GLY A 171 -19.78 2.57 14.28
C GLY A 171 -21.19 2.99 14.72
N MET A 172 -21.39 3.14 16.04
CA MET A 172 -22.70 3.55 16.60
C MET A 172 -22.99 5.05 16.49
N MET A 173 -22.05 5.87 15.99
CA MET A 173 -22.13 7.33 16.07
C MET A 173 -21.96 7.98 14.69
N GLY A 174 -23.08 8.32 14.07
CA GLY A 174 -23.14 8.92 12.73
C GLY A 174 -22.63 7.93 11.66
N ASN A 175 -21.75 8.42 10.78
CA ASN A 175 -21.17 7.61 9.71
C ASN A 175 -19.72 7.16 9.96
N LEU A 176 -19.39 6.90 11.23
CA LEU A 176 -18.10 6.33 11.63
C LEU A 176 -17.90 4.94 11.00
N GLN A 177 -16.69 4.69 10.50
CA GLN A 177 -16.31 3.44 9.84
C GLN A 177 -15.03 2.88 10.47
N ILE A 178 -15.19 1.77 11.20
CA ILE A 178 -14.17 1.13 12.02
C ILE A 178 -13.55 -0.04 11.25
N GLY A 179 -12.23 -0.17 11.28
CA GLY A 179 -11.52 -1.24 10.58
C GLY A 179 -11.91 -2.63 11.08
N PHE A 180 -12.35 -3.50 10.15
CA PHE A 180 -12.52 -4.93 10.40
C PHE A 180 -11.15 -5.59 10.63
N PRO A 181 -10.99 -6.49 11.61
CA PRO A 181 -9.67 -7.02 11.98
C PRO A 181 -9.07 -8.00 10.97
N PHE A 182 -9.82 -8.43 9.96
CA PHE A 182 -9.34 -9.30 8.90
C PHE A 182 -9.38 -8.61 7.55
N ALA A 183 -8.48 -9.04 6.65
CA ALA A 183 -8.54 -8.70 5.25
C ALA A 183 -8.64 -9.97 4.41
N TRP A 184 -9.15 -9.84 3.20
CA TRP A 184 -9.19 -10.91 2.21
C TRP A 184 -8.02 -10.77 1.25
N LEU A 185 -7.20 -11.82 1.14
CA LEU A 185 -6.17 -11.95 0.11
C LEU A 185 -6.81 -12.54 -1.14
N ILE A 186 -6.84 -11.77 -2.23
CA ILE A 186 -7.61 -12.13 -3.43
C ILE A 186 -6.97 -13.31 -4.16
N GLU A 187 -5.65 -13.30 -4.34
CA GLU A 187 -4.93 -14.36 -5.05
C GLU A 187 -5.02 -15.69 -4.30
N GLU A 188 -4.85 -15.66 -2.97
CA GLU A 188 -4.87 -16.84 -2.10
C GLU A 188 -6.27 -17.30 -1.75
N LYS A 189 -7.29 -16.49 -2.05
CA LYS A 189 -8.69 -16.73 -1.70
C LYS A 189 -8.86 -17.11 -0.23
N ARG A 190 -8.25 -16.32 0.66
CA ARG A 190 -8.33 -16.55 2.11
C ARG A 190 -8.46 -15.26 2.91
N TRP A 191 -9.08 -15.39 4.07
CA TRP A 191 -8.98 -14.40 5.11
C TRP A 191 -7.65 -14.49 5.85
N ALA A 192 -7.17 -13.35 6.31
CA ALA A 192 -5.98 -13.25 7.16
C ALA A 192 -6.15 -12.09 8.16
N PRO A 193 -5.61 -12.21 9.38
CA PRO A 193 -5.55 -11.11 10.32
C PRO A 193 -4.86 -9.91 9.68
N ARG A 194 -5.49 -8.74 9.70
CA ARG A 194 -5.01 -7.55 8.99
C ARG A 194 -3.62 -7.14 9.45
N ASN A 195 -3.32 -7.28 10.74
CA ASN A 195 -2.01 -7.02 11.33
C ASN A 195 -0.89 -7.95 10.81
N SER A 196 -1.23 -9.11 10.24
CA SER A 196 -0.26 -10.06 9.67
C SER A 196 0.20 -9.71 8.26
N LEU A 197 -0.43 -8.71 7.62
CA LEU A 197 -0.20 -8.37 6.21
C LEU A 197 0.82 -7.25 6.00
N PHE A 198 1.29 -6.65 7.10
CA PHE A 198 2.23 -5.54 7.11
C PHE A 198 3.49 -5.93 7.88
N ILE A 199 4.61 -5.31 7.54
CA ILE A 199 5.79 -5.39 8.41
C ILE A 199 5.57 -4.40 9.55
N ARG A 200 5.05 -4.93 10.66
CA ARG A 200 4.78 -4.21 11.90
C ARG A 200 5.31 -5.04 13.06
N ASN A 201 5.87 -4.37 14.08
CA ASN A 201 6.32 -5.04 15.29
C ASN A 201 5.22 -5.99 15.83
N PRO A 202 5.48 -7.31 15.88
CA PRO A 202 4.51 -8.30 16.33
C PRO A 202 4.01 -8.09 17.77
N HIS A 203 4.76 -7.37 18.59
CA HIS A 203 4.42 -7.07 19.99
C HIS A 203 3.72 -5.72 20.17
N SER A 204 3.49 -4.96 19.10
CA SER A 204 2.81 -3.66 19.19
C SER A 204 1.31 -3.81 19.41
N VAL A 205 0.74 -2.97 20.27
CA VAL A 205 -0.72 -2.89 20.46
C VAL A 205 -1.38 -2.56 19.12
N ILE A 206 -2.45 -3.28 18.80
CA ILE A 206 -3.20 -3.11 17.57
C ILE A 206 -4.08 -1.86 17.76
N SER A 207 -3.79 -0.82 16.99
CA SER A 207 -4.61 0.39 16.97
C SER A 207 -5.79 0.15 16.03
N LYS A 208 -7.01 0.37 16.51
CA LYS A 208 -8.20 0.31 15.68
C LYS A 208 -8.22 1.49 14.74
N GLU A 209 -8.32 1.20 13.45
CA GLU A 209 -8.30 2.23 12.42
C GLU A 209 -9.69 2.82 12.19
N ASN A 210 -9.69 4.13 11.92
CA ASN A 210 -10.86 4.89 11.51
C ASN A 210 -10.66 5.35 10.06
N TRP A 211 -11.56 4.91 9.17
CA TRP A 211 -11.53 5.29 7.76
C TRP A 211 -11.71 6.80 7.56
N ASN A 212 -12.63 7.41 8.31
CA ASN A 212 -13.06 8.82 8.19
C ASN A 212 -11.95 9.83 8.44
N MET A 213 -10.86 9.45 9.10
CA MET A 213 -9.71 10.33 9.34
C MET A 213 -8.46 9.91 8.57
N ASN A 214 -8.21 8.60 8.45
CA ASN A 214 -6.94 8.09 7.94
C ASN A 214 -6.99 7.71 6.46
N CYS A 215 -8.12 7.17 5.99
CA CYS A 215 -8.24 6.61 4.64
C CYS A 215 -8.97 7.54 3.68
N ILE A 216 -9.95 8.30 4.18
CA ILE A 216 -10.82 9.17 3.38
C ILE A 216 -10.01 10.14 2.50
N ARG A 217 -8.84 10.59 2.95
CA ARG A 217 -8.05 11.60 2.23
C ARG A 217 -7.53 11.12 0.88
N CYS A 218 -7.13 9.86 0.80
CA CYS A 218 -6.46 9.32 -0.39
C CYS A 218 -7.32 8.30 -1.16
N HIS A 219 -8.43 7.85 -0.59
CA HIS A 219 -9.25 6.77 -1.16
C HIS A 219 -10.67 7.22 -1.56
N THR A 220 -10.93 8.52 -1.63
CA THR A 220 -12.18 9.11 -2.11
C THR A 220 -11.92 10.39 -2.90
N THR A 221 -12.99 10.98 -3.45
CA THR A 221 -12.94 12.28 -4.14
C THR A 221 -13.64 13.36 -3.35
N GLY A 222 -13.06 14.57 -3.32
CA GLY A 222 -13.60 15.72 -2.60
C GLY A 222 -13.88 15.49 -1.10
N PRO A 223 -13.01 14.81 -0.33
CA PRO A 223 -13.32 14.40 1.05
C PRO A 223 -13.45 15.55 2.04
N LYS A 224 -14.43 15.44 2.95
CA LYS A 224 -14.55 16.21 4.20
C LYS A 224 -14.76 15.25 5.38
N PRO A 225 -13.78 15.12 6.30
CA PRO A 225 -13.89 14.21 7.44
C PRO A 225 -15.05 14.51 8.41
N LYS A 226 -15.30 15.79 8.71
CA LYS A 226 -16.35 16.29 9.62
C LYS A 226 -16.54 15.47 10.92
N PRO A 227 -15.53 15.39 11.79
CA PRO A 227 -15.73 14.88 13.15
C PRO A 227 -16.54 15.90 13.97
N ASN A 228 -17.69 15.51 14.50
CA ASN A 228 -18.48 16.33 15.42
C ASN A 228 -18.15 15.93 16.87
N LYS A 229 -17.28 16.72 17.52
CA LYS A 229 -16.83 16.43 18.89
C LYS A 229 -17.94 16.54 19.93
N LYS A 230 -18.82 17.53 19.75
CA LYS A 230 -19.93 17.79 20.67
C LYS A 230 -20.92 16.64 20.70
N GLU A 231 -21.31 16.16 19.52
CA GLU A 231 -22.27 15.07 19.36
C GLU A 231 -21.59 13.68 19.30
N GLN A 232 -20.27 13.63 19.51
CA GLN A 232 -19.42 12.44 19.45
C GLN A 232 -19.60 11.57 18.19
N ARG A 233 -19.97 12.16 17.05
CA ARG A 233 -20.26 11.42 15.80
C ARG A 233 -19.42 11.88 14.63
N PHE A 234 -19.38 11.07 13.58
CA PHE A 234 -18.84 11.48 12.28
C PHE A 234 -19.97 11.86 11.33
N GLU A 235 -19.72 12.88 10.52
CA GLU A 235 -20.62 13.40 9.49
C GLU A 235 -19.85 13.54 8.17
N SER A 236 -18.96 12.58 7.89
CA SER A 236 -18.07 12.66 6.73
C SER A 236 -18.85 12.78 5.42
N GLU A 237 -18.34 13.62 4.53
CA GLU A 237 -18.90 13.86 3.19
C GLU A 237 -17.84 13.60 2.12
N VAL A 238 -18.27 13.08 0.98
CA VAL A 238 -17.43 12.87 -0.21
C VAL A 238 -18.21 13.24 -1.47
N ALA A 239 -17.50 13.65 -2.52
CA ALA A 239 -18.12 13.80 -3.83
C ALA A 239 -18.43 12.43 -4.45
N ASP A 240 -17.44 11.54 -4.41
CA ASP A 240 -17.52 10.15 -4.86
C ASP A 240 -16.69 9.25 -3.94
N LEU A 241 -17.13 7.99 -3.80
CA LEU A 241 -16.29 6.93 -3.23
C LEU A 241 -15.30 6.42 -4.28
N GLY A 242 -14.07 6.15 -3.84
CA GLY A 242 -12.96 5.87 -4.77
C GLY A 242 -12.38 7.13 -5.40
N ILE A 243 -11.32 6.94 -6.18
CA ILE A 243 -10.65 8.03 -6.87
C ILE A 243 -11.33 8.20 -8.24
N SER A 244 -12.14 9.25 -8.34
CA SER A 244 -12.98 9.58 -9.50
C SER A 244 -12.31 10.64 -10.39
N CYS A 245 -12.97 11.00 -11.50
CA CYS A 245 -12.50 11.98 -12.48
C CYS A 245 -12.01 13.28 -11.80
N GLU A 246 -12.81 13.82 -10.90
CA GLU A 246 -12.59 15.13 -10.28
C GLU A 246 -11.45 15.12 -9.24
N ALA A 247 -10.96 13.95 -8.83
CA ALA A 247 -9.75 13.85 -7.99
C ALA A 247 -8.48 14.26 -8.77
N CYS A 248 -8.46 14.03 -10.08
CA CYS A 248 -7.35 14.39 -10.95
C CYS A 248 -7.62 15.65 -11.78
N HIS A 249 -8.88 15.89 -12.15
CA HIS A 249 -9.28 16.99 -13.03
C HIS A 249 -9.80 18.23 -12.28
N GLY A 250 -9.98 18.12 -10.96
CA GLY A 250 -10.61 19.14 -10.14
C GLY A 250 -12.14 19.12 -10.23
N PRO A 251 -12.82 19.97 -9.45
CA PRO A 251 -14.27 20.02 -9.40
C PRO A 251 -14.88 20.43 -10.75
N GLY A 252 -15.85 19.66 -11.22
CA GLY A 252 -16.35 19.70 -12.59
C GLY A 252 -17.60 20.54 -12.80
N GLN A 253 -18.24 21.10 -11.76
CA GLN A 253 -19.53 21.80 -11.92
C GLN A 253 -19.46 22.95 -12.94
N GLN A 254 -18.48 23.83 -12.78
CA GLN A 254 -18.31 24.97 -13.71
C GLN A 254 -18.03 24.50 -15.14
N HIS A 255 -17.37 23.36 -15.30
CA HIS A 255 -17.14 22.74 -16.60
C HIS A 255 -18.42 22.20 -17.21
N VAL A 256 -19.19 21.40 -16.49
CA VAL A 256 -20.45 20.84 -16.99
C VAL A 256 -21.42 21.97 -17.35
N ASP A 257 -21.62 22.95 -16.47
CA ASP A 257 -22.52 24.08 -16.71
C ASP A 257 -22.13 24.86 -17.97
N ARG A 258 -20.83 25.11 -18.14
CA ARG A 258 -20.31 25.76 -19.33
C ARG A 258 -20.56 24.93 -20.58
N GLN A 259 -20.23 23.64 -20.59
CA GLN A 259 -20.40 22.81 -21.79
C GLN A 259 -21.87 22.65 -22.16
N LEU A 260 -22.77 22.50 -21.18
CA LEU A 260 -24.22 22.45 -21.41
C LEU A 260 -24.75 23.79 -21.94
N SER A 261 -24.19 24.92 -21.50
CA SER A 261 -24.51 26.24 -22.06
C SER A 261 -24.03 26.37 -23.51
N LEU A 262 -22.77 26.01 -23.79
CA LEU A 262 -22.19 26.04 -25.14
C LEU A 262 -22.93 25.12 -26.13
N ALA A 263 -23.43 23.98 -25.67
CA ALA A 263 -24.19 23.03 -26.48
C ALA A 263 -25.50 23.64 -27.03
N LYS A 264 -26.08 24.63 -26.33
CA LYS A 264 -27.31 25.34 -26.72
C LYS A 264 -27.08 26.51 -27.68
N MET A 265 -25.84 26.95 -27.86
CA MET A 265 -25.48 28.10 -28.71
C MET A 265 -25.35 27.73 -30.18
N THR A 266 -25.50 28.73 -31.06
CA THR A 266 -25.14 28.60 -32.48
C THR A 266 -23.62 28.40 -32.63
N ASN A 267 -23.17 27.89 -33.80
CA ASN A 267 -21.74 27.66 -34.03
C ASN A 267 -20.90 28.94 -33.91
N GLU A 268 -21.40 30.07 -34.40
CA GLU A 268 -20.66 31.35 -34.36
C GLU A 268 -20.51 31.87 -32.92
N GLU A 269 -21.58 31.83 -32.14
CA GLU A 269 -21.58 32.22 -30.73
C GLU A 269 -20.69 31.29 -29.91
N ARG A 270 -20.77 29.97 -30.16
CA ARG A 270 -19.94 28.96 -29.50
C ARG A 270 -18.46 29.20 -29.73
N THR A 271 -18.03 29.47 -30.97
CA THR A 271 -16.62 29.75 -31.28
C THR A 271 -16.13 31.00 -30.55
N LYS A 272 -16.93 32.07 -30.52
CA LYS A 272 -16.60 33.29 -29.77
C LYS A 272 -16.51 33.03 -28.26
N ALA A 273 -17.42 32.23 -27.70
CA ALA A 273 -17.47 31.91 -26.28
C ALA A 273 -16.32 30.97 -25.83
N ILE A 274 -15.88 30.05 -26.70
CA ILE A 274 -14.70 29.20 -26.42
C ILE A 274 -13.44 30.05 -26.38
N ALA A 275 -13.27 30.97 -27.33
CA ALA A 275 -12.07 31.81 -27.43
C ALA A 275 -11.94 32.83 -26.28
N SER A 276 -13.05 33.24 -25.66
CA SER A 276 -13.07 34.33 -24.67
C SER A 276 -12.87 33.90 -23.22
N GLN A 277 -12.89 32.59 -22.93
CA GLN A 277 -12.80 32.10 -21.55
C GLN A 277 -11.90 30.85 -21.45
N PRO A 278 -10.99 30.79 -20.45
CA PRO A 278 -10.09 29.65 -20.25
C PRO A 278 -10.86 28.38 -19.87
N LEU A 279 -10.20 27.21 -19.99
CA LEU A 279 -10.77 25.93 -19.57
C LEU A 279 -11.11 25.94 -18.07
N SER A 280 -12.30 25.44 -17.72
CA SER A 280 -12.82 25.36 -16.35
C SER A 280 -12.57 24.01 -15.68
N ILE A 281 -11.75 23.16 -16.29
CA ILE A 281 -11.30 21.87 -15.77
C ILE A 281 -9.86 21.64 -16.21
N ILE A 282 -9.05 20.99 -15.38
CA ILE A 282 -7.63 20.80 -15.70
C ILE A 282 -7.39 19.46 -16.39
N GLN A 283 -6.35 19.38 -17.22
CA GLN A 283 -5.84 18.14 -17.79
C GLN A 283 -4.39 17.97 -17.30
N PRO A 284 -4.06 16.96 -16.46
CA PRO A 284 -2.72 16.84 -15.89
C PRO A 284 -1.59 16.74 -16.91
N ALA A 285 -1.87 16.28 -18.14
CA ALA A 285 -0.90 16.21 -19.23
C ALA A 285 -0.53 17.59 -19.81
N ASP A 286 -1.40 18.59 -19.66
CA ASP A 286 -1.19 19.95 -20.18
C ASP A 286 -0.47 20.86 -19.16
N LEU A 287 -0.32 20.39 -17.91
CA LEU A 287 0.40 21.08 -16.85
C LEU A 287 1.93 20.92 -17.02
N ASP A 288 2.70 21.88 -16.50
CA ASP A 288 4.13 21.68 -16.38
C ASP A 288 4.44 20.46 -15.49
N HIS A 289 5.60 19.83 -15.71
CA HIS A 289 5.93 18.57 -15.05
C HIS A 289 5.84 18.60 -13.51
N LYS A 290 6.06 19.75 -12.86
CA LYS A 290 5.95 19.87 -11.39
C LYS A 290 4.49 19.83 -10.98
N ARG A 291 3.64 20.67 -11.58
CA ARG A 291 2.19 20.72 -11.29
C ARG A 291 1.49 19.42 -11.68
N SER A 292 1.83 18.86 -12.84
CA SER A 292 1.37 17.55 -13.31
C SER A 292 1.65 16.45 -12.29
N THR A 293 2.88 16.41 -11.79
CA THR A 293 3.30 15.40 -10.79
C THR A 293 2.59 15.60 -9.45
N GLN A 294 2.37 16.84 -9.04
CA GLN A 294 1.67 17.18 -7.79
C GLN A 294 0.23 16.65 -7.75
N VAL A 295 -0.47 16.53 -8.89
CA VAL A 295 -1.80 15.90 -8.96
C VAL A 295 -1.75 14.48 -8.38
N CYS A 296 -0.76 13.69 -8.80
CA CYS A 296 -0.56 12.32 -8.31
C CYS A 296 -0.01 12.32 -6.87
N GLY A 297 0.92 13.23 -6.58
CA GLY A 297 1.56 13.40 -5.27
C GLY A 297 0.59 13.78 -4.15
N SER A 298 -0.60 14.29 -4.50
CA SER A 298 -1.69 14.54 -3.55
C SER A 298 -2.13 13.26 -2.83
N CYS A 299 -1.96 12.07 -3.43
CA CYS A 299 -2.23 10.77 -2.82
C CYS A 299 -0.97 9.90 -2.69
N HIS A 300 -0.16 9.79 -3.76
CA HIS A 300 1.04 8.95 -3.83
C HIS A 300 2.29 9.60 -3.21
N GLY A 301 2.11 10.40 -2.15
CA GLY A 301 3.16 11.21 -1.54
C GLY A 301 3.15 11.14 -0.02
N MET A 302 4.34 11.10 0.58
CA MET A 302 4.52 11.16 2.02
C MET A 302 4.40 12.61 2.46
N LYS A 303 3.36 12.87 3.23
CA LYS A 303 2.89 14.21 3.56
C LYS A 303 2.55 14.33 5.03
N TRP A 304 2.59 15.56 5.52
CA TRP A 304 2.15 15.88 6.87
C TRP A 304 0.81 16.60 6.87
N PHE A 305 0.12 16.56 8.00
CA PHE A 305 -1.14 17.27 8.21
C PHE A 305 -0.83 18.66 8.73
N ASP A 306 -1.01 19.67 7.87
CA ASP A 306 -1.00 21.05 8.32
C ASP A 306 -2.32 21.33 9.05
N LYS A 307 -2.22 21.61 10.36
CA LYS A 307 -3.39 21.90 11.21
C LYS A 307 -4.09 23.19 10.81
N SER A 308 -3.40 24.10 10.11
CA SER A 308 -3.94 25.41 9.71
C SER A 308 -4.97 25.34 8.58
N GLU A 309 -5.03 24.24 7.82
CA GLU A 309 -5.98 24.10 6.69
C GLU A 309 -7.44 23.93 7.13
N ASN A 310 -7.68 23.68 8.43
CA ASN A 310 -8.98 23.24 8.92
C ASN A 310 -9.53 22.02 8.13
N TRP A 311 -8.62 21.09 7.77
CA TRP A 311 -8.89 19.89 6.98
C TRP A 311 -10.07 19.07 7.52
N THR A 312 -10.22 19.00 8.85
CA THR A 312 -11.29 18.26 9.50
C THR A 312 -12.68 18.78 9.13
N GLU A 313 -12.85 20.09 8.91
CA GLU A 313 -14.16 20.69 8.61
C GLU A 313 -14.35 20.93 7.12
N LYS A 314 -13.34 21.49 6.46
CA LYS A 314 -13.44 21.98 5.08
C LYS A 314 -12.97 20.99 4.03
N GLY A 315 -12.31 19.91 4.44
CA GLY A 315 -11.64 19.02 3.51
C GLY A 315 -10.37 19.63 2.95
N PHE A 316 -9.90 19.11 1.82
CA PHE A 316 -8.58 19.46 1.31
C PHE A 316 -8.64 20.80 0.59
N SER A 317 -7.67 21.70 0.84
CA SER A 317 -7.62 22.99 0.16
C SER A 317 -7.04 22.89 -1.25
N TYR A 318 -6.08 21.98 -1.46
CA TYR A 318 -5.48 21.74 -2.77
C TYR A 318 -6.54 21.38 -3.81
N ARG A 319 -6.42 21.97 -5.00
CA ARG A 319 -7.11 21.54 -6.21
C ARG A 319 -6.08 21.10 -7.26
N PRO A 320 -6.37 20.09 -8.10
CA PRO A 320 -5.50 19.76 -9.21
C PRO A 320 -5.16 20.99 -10.06
N GLY A 321 -3.87 21.19 -10.34
CA GLY A 321 -3.34 22.42 -10.95
C GLY A 321 -2.73 23.43 -9.97
N ASP A 322 -3.10 23.38 -8.68
CA ASP A 322 -2.48 24.21 -7.65
C ASP A 322 -1.06 23.76 -7.29
N ASP A 323 -0.39 24.58 -6.48
CA ASP A 323 0.85 24.18 -5.82
C ASP A 323 0.58 23.34 -4.56
N LEU A 324 0.71 22.02 -4.68
CA LEU A 324 0.48 21.10 -3.56
C LEU A 324 1.30 21.45 -2.31
N ALA A 325 2.52 21.97 -2.47
CA ALA A 325 3.40 22.26 -1.34
C ALA A 325 2.91 23.42 -0.45
N LYS A 326 2.00 24.27 -0.94
CA LYS A 326 1.43 25.38 -0.17
C LYS A 326 0.39 24.93 0.86
N THR A 327 -0.27 23.82 0.58
CA THR A 327 -1.39 23.26 1.36
C THR A 327 -0.99 21.93 2.00
N THR A 328 0.02 21.26 1.47
CA THR A 328 0.44 19.95 1.94
C THR A 328 1.94 19.85 2.00
N PRO A 329 2.49 20.03 3.20
CA PRO A 329 3.90 19.82 3.43
C PRO A 329 4.30 18.38 3.08
N ILE A 330 5.20 18.24 2.10
CA ILE A 330 5.72 16.94 1.64
C ILE A 330 7.03 16.66 2.38
N ILE A 331 7.14 15.51 3.03
CA ILE A 331 8.36 15.12 3.75
C ILE A 331 9.45 14.76 2.72
N GLN A 332 10.58 15.46 2.75
CA GLN A 332 11.75 15.17 1.91
C GLN A 332 12.98 15.04 2.82
N PRO A 333 13.39 13.81 3.20
CA PRO A 333 14.51 13.63 4.15
C PRO A 333 15.81 14.29 3.67
N SER A 334 16.06 14.28 2.36
CA SER A 334 17.19 14.94 1.70
C SER A 334 17.27 16.46 1.96
N LYS A 335 16.14 17.09 2.29
CA LYS A 335 15.98 18.52 2.53
C LYS A 335 15.49 18.83 3.94
N ALA A 336 15.60 17.89 4.89
CA ALA A 336 15.04 18.06 6.22
C ALA A 336 15.51 19.35 6.93
N ASN A 337 16.75 19.79 6.67
CA ASN A 337 17.30 21.04 7.22
C ASN A 337 16.64 22.32 6.67
N GLU A 338 16.01 22.24 5.49
CA GLU A 338 15.26 23.34 4.85
C GLU A 338 13.76 23.30 5.23
N GLN A 339 13.33 22.29 5.98
CA GLN A 339 11.93 22.06 6.35
C GLN A 339 11.73 22.32 7.84
N ASP A 340 11.67 23.59 8.26
CA ASP A 340 11.54 23.95 9.68
C ASP A 340 10.32 23.33 10.36
N TRP A 341 9.20 23.19 9.63
CA TRP A 341 7.99 22.53 10.13
C TRP A 341 8.20 21.03 10.45
N LEU A 342 9.20 20.39 9.84
CA LEU A 342 9.48 18.96 10.01
C LEU A 342 10.21 18.68 11.34
N LYS A 343 11.02 19.63 11.85
CA LYS A 343 11.76 19.47 13.11
C LYS A 343 10.89 19.02 14.29
N PRO A 344 9.81 19.74 14.67
CA PRO A 344 8.94 19.30 15.77
C PRO A 344 8.17 18.01 15.46
N VAL A 345 7.96 17.68 14.18
CA VAL A 345 7.34 16.42 13.79
C VAL A 345 8.27 15.25 14.08
N LEU A 346 9.54 15.38 13.74
CA LEU A 346 10.57 14.37 13.99
C LEU A 346 10.86 14.20 15.49
N GLU A 347 10.88 15.28 16.26
CA GLU A 347 11.02 15.22 17.72
C GLU A 347 9.90 14.39 18.37
N ASN A 348 8.66 14.55 17.89
CA ASN A 348 7.51 13.80 18.40
C ASN A 348 7.36 12.40 17.78
N ASN A 349 7.99 12.15 16.64
CA ASN A 349 7.86 10.90 15.87
C ASN A 349 9.23 10.50 15.30
N PRO A 350 10.21 10.12 16.15
CA PRO A 350 11.60 9.92 15.71
C PRO A 350 11.73 8.82 14.63
N GLU A 351 10.88 7.81 14.67
CA GLU A 351 10.87 6.67 13.74
C GLU A 351 10.19 6.99 12.38
N ILE A 352 9.58 8.17 12.21
CA ILE A 352 8.75 8.44 11.02
C ILE A 352 9.54 8.44 9.72
N LEU A 353 10.82 8.79 9.72
CA LEU A 353 11.61 8.70 8.48
C LEU A 353 11.92 7.24 8.16
N ASP A 354 12.34 6.47 9.15
CA ASP A 354 12.66 5.05 9.02
C ASP A 354 11.47 4.18 8.59
N ASP A 355 10.25 4.57 8.97
CA ASP A 355 9.02 3.88 8.63
C ASP A 355 8.67 3.98 7.13
N PHE A 356 9.17 4.99 6.41
CA PHE A 356 8.83 5.28 5.01
C PHE A 356 10.03 5.37 4.07
N PHE A 357 11.23 5.67 4.57
CA PHE A 357 12.43 5.94 3.80
C PHE A 357 13.60 5.05 4.25
N TRP A 358 14.48 4.74 3.31
CA TRP A 358 15.84 4.30 3.58
C TRP A 358 16.66 5.48 4.13
N GLU A 359 17.80 5.21 4.78
CA GLU A 359 18.65 6.25 5.39
C GLU A 359 19.23 7.28 4.38
N ASP A 360 19.23 6.97 3.09
CA ASP A 360 19.56 7.92 2.02
C ASP A 360 18.39 8.81 1.60
N GLY A 361 17.27 8.74 2.30
CA GLY A 361 16.04 9.49 2.02
C GLY A 361 15.22 8.94 0.86
N LYS A 362 15.59 7.80 0.27
CA LYS A 362 14.81 7.19 -0.82
C LYS A 362 13.66 6.37 -0.24
N ILE A 363 12.54 6.33 -0.94
CA ILE A 363 11.36 5.64 -0.44
C ILE A 363 11.60 4.13 -0.30
N ARG A 364 11.11 3.54 0.79
CA ARG A 364 11.18 2.09 1.05
C ARG A 364 9.82 1.41 1.16
N VAL A 365 8.73 2.16 1.03
CA VAL A 365 7.35 1.67 1.02
C VAL A 365 6.60 2.13 -0.23
N THR A 366 5.53 1.42 -0.59
CA THR A 366 4.68 1.78 -1.73
C THR A 366 3.68 2.91 -1.40
N GLY A 367 3.00 3.44 -2.43
CA GLY A 367 2.01 4.51 -2.28
C GLY A 367 2.65 5.86 -2.00
N ARG A 368 3.97 6.00 -2.19
CA ARG A 368 4.78 7.19 -1.91
C ARG A 368 5.77 7.46 -3.05
N GLU A 369 5.42 7.02 -4.25
CA GLU A 369 6.25 7.08 -5.45
C GLU A 369 6.59 8.53 -5.86
N TYR A 370 5.73 9.50 -5.50
CA TYR A 370 5.98 10.92 -5.72
C TYR A 370 7.29 11.38 -5.06
N ASN A 371 7.56 10.96 -3.82
CA ASN A 371 8.81 11.29 -3.13
C ASN A 371 10.01 10.73 -3.90
N GLY A 372 9.89 9.51 -4.44
CA GLY A 372 10.94 8.93 -5.27
C GLY A 372 11.20 9.73 -6.55
N LEU A 373 10.13 10.19 -7.20
CA LEU A 373 10.21 11.00 -8.42
C LEU A 373 10.82 12.39 -8.16
N LEU A 374 10.44 13.07 -7.07
CA LEU A 374 11.04 14.35 -6.65
C LEU A 374 12.55 14.27 -6.48
N GLU A 375 13.04 13.09 -6.12
CA GLU A 375 14.44 12.76 -5.88
C GLU A 375 15.20 12.30 -7.15
N SER A 376 14.51 12.18 -8.28
CA SER A 376 15.08 11.69 -9.54
C SER A 376 15.68 12.84 -10.37
N PRO A 377 16.90 12.69 -10.92
CA PRO A 377 17.50 13.71 -11.76
C PRO A 377 16.68 14.05 -13.01
N CYS A 378 15.94 13.08 -13.55
CA CYS A 378 15.03 13.27 -14.70
C CYS A 378 13.87 14.22 -14.40
N HIS A 379 13.47 14.35 -13.12
CA HIS A 379 12.47 15.32 -12.67
C HIS A 379 13.12 16.64 -12.23
N GLN A 380 14.21 16.56 -11.46
CA GLN A 380 14.88 17.75 -10.92
C GLN A 380 15.54 18.62 -11.99
N ARG A 381 16.08 18.00 -13.04
CA ARG A 381 16.86 18.66 -14.12
C ARG A 381 16.22 18.47 -15.50
N GLY A 382 15.16 17.68 -15.60
CA GLY A 382 14.40 17.45 -16.82
C GLY A 382 12.96 17.88 -16.65
N THR A 383 12.07 17.31 -17.47
CA THR A 383 10.64 17.61 -17.47
C THR A 383 9.79 16.36 -17.22
N MET A 384 10.37 15.33 -16.61
CA MET A 384 9.66 14.08 -16.35
C MET A 384 8.57 14.26 -15.29
N SER A 385 7.37 13.75 -15.56
CA SER A 385 6.24 13.67 -14.65
C SER A 385 5.66 12.25 -14.59
N CYS A 386 4.68 12.00 -13.74
CA CYS A 386 3.99 10.70 -13.68
C CYS A 386 3.41 10.30 -15.04
N VAL A 387 2.77 11.24 -15.74
CA VAL A 387 2.13 11.01 -17.05
C VAL A 387 3.12 10.91 -18.21
N SER A 388 4.42 11.03 -17.95
CA SER A 388 5.47 10.66 -18.94
C SER A 388 5.53 9.13 -19.16
N CYS A 389 5.04 8.34 -18.19
CA CYS A 389 5.07 6.87 -18.22
C CYS A 389 3.68 6.25 -17.99
N HIS A 390 2.82 6.90 -17.23
CA HIS A 390 1.48 6.41 -16.91
C HIS A 390 0.40 7.08 -17.77
N SER A 391 -0.66 6.33 -18.05
CA SER A 391 -1.89 6.85 -18.66
C SER A 391 -3.07 6.43 -17.81
N MET A 392 -3.87 7.40 -17.34
CA MET A 392 -5.04 7.12 -16.49
C MET A 392 -6.23 6.59 -17.29
N HIS A 393 -6.20 6.74 -18.61
CA HIS A 393 -7.21 6.28 -19.55
C HIS A 393 -6.57 5.42 -20.64
N ASN A 394 -7.35 4.51 -21.22
CA ASN A 394 -6.93 3.62 -22.31
C ASN A 394 -5.62 2.85 -22.02
N SER A 395 -5.44 2.41 -20.77
CA SER A 395 -4.29 1.62 -20.31
C SER A 395 -4.74 0.35 -19.60
N ASP A 396 -3.80 -0.57 -19.40
CA ASP A 396 -4.02 -1.71 -18.51
C ASP A 396 -4.31 -1.19 -17.09
N PRO A 397 -5.42 -1.58 -16.44
CA PRO A 397 -5.75 -1.10 -15.10
C PRO A 397 -4.69 -1.46 -14.05
N ASN A 398 -3.89 -2.50 -14.30
CA ASN A 398 -2.74 -2.84 -13.48
C ASN A 398 -1.54 -1.94 -13.82
N ASP A 399 -1.03 -1.23 -12.82
CA ASP A 399 -0.01 -0.18 -12.90
C ASP A 399 -0.38 1.06 -13.75
N GLN A 400 -1.40 1.01 -14.62
CA GLN A 400 -1.81 2.09 -15.52
C GLN A 400 -0.66 2.69 -16.33
N LEU A 401 0.24 1.83 -16.82
CA LEU A 401 1.33 2.25 -17.69
C LEU A 401 0.82 2.52 -19.10
N ALA A 402 1.26 3.63 -19.69
CA ALA A 402 0.95 3.97 -21.07
C ALA A 402 1.52 2.92 -22.04
N SER A 403 0.96 2.85 -23.25
CA SER A 403 1.36 1.86 -24.25
C SER A 403 2.86 1.90 -24.55
N GLY A 404 3.51 0.75 -24.38
CA GLY A 404 4.96 0.57 -24.56
C GLY A 404 5.82 0.95 -23.36
N MET A 405 5.27 1.56 -22.29
CA MET A 405 6.05 2.00 -21.13
C MET A 405 6.47 0.87 -20.17
N ARG A 406 6.04 -0.36 -20.43
CA ARG A 406 6.62 -1.58 -19.82
C ARG A 406 7.97 -2.01 -20.42
N THR A 407 8.43 -1.32 -21.46
CA THR A 407 9.69 -1.58 -22.17
C THR A 407 10.69 -0.45 -21.96
N ASN A 408 11.90 -0.59 -22.51
CA ASN A 408 12.90 0.49 -22.52
C ASN A 408 12.45 1.77 -23.22
N LYS A 409 11.36 1.73 -24.00
CA LYS A 409 10.73 2.93 -24.56
C LYS A 409 10.50 4.00 -23.49
N ALA A 410 10.11 3.62 -22.27
CA ALA A 410 9.91 4.57 -21.16
C ALA A 410 11.12 5.48 -20.94
N CYS A 411 12.34 4.94 -21.02
CA CYS A 411 13.58 5.67 -20.82
C CYS A 411 14.10 6.31 -22.13
N LEU A 412 13.96 5.59 -23.25
CA LEU A 412 14.51 5.98 -24.55
C LEU A 412 13.76 7.15 -25.20
N GLN A 413 12.61 7.56 -24.65
CA GLN A 413 11.96 8.84 -25.00
C GLN A 413 12.93 10.03 -24.90
N CYS A 414 13.74 10.05 -23.84
CA CYS A 414 14.73 11.09 -23.57
C CYS A 414 16.17 10.61 -23.77
N HIS A 415 16.45 9.32 -23.56
CA HIS A 415 17.80 8.73 -23.64
C HIS A 415 18.06 8.01 -24.97
N LYS A 416 17.74 8.64 -26.10
CA LYS A 416 17.75 8.02 -27.44
C LYS A 416 19.08 7.36 -27.80
N GLU A 417 20.19 8.03 -27.51
CA GLU A 417 21.55 7.55 -27.82
C GLU A 417 21.90 6.21 -27.14
N MET A 418 21.22 5.86 -26.04
CA MET A 418 21.44 4.58 -25.37
C MET A 418 20.75 3.40 -26.08
N GLY A 419 19.80 3.68 -26.98
CA GLY A 419 19.05 2.68 -27.71
C GLY A 419 19.90 1.90 -28.72
N ASP A 420 20.83 2.58 -29.39
CA ASP A 420 21.60 2.02 -30.49
C ASP A 420 22.61 0.95 -30.05
N ASN A 421 23.06 1.00 -28.78
CA ASN A 421 24.01 0.02 -28.25
C ASN A 421 23.71 -0.36 -26.79
N ILE A 422 22.51 -0.90 -26.59
CA ILE A 422 22.02 -1.27 -25.25
C ILE A 422 22.89 -2.30 -24.55
N SER A 423 23.49 -3.26 -25.29
CA SER A 423 24.37 -4.26 -24.70
C SER A 423 25.69 -3.66 -24.22
N ALA A 424 26.26 -2.67 -24.91
CA ALA A 424 27.44 -1.97 -24.40
C ALA A 424 27.12 -1.16 -23.14
N HIS A 425 25.94 -0.55 -23.06
CA HIS A 425 25.54 0.16 -21.85
C HIS A 425 25.27 -0.80 -20.70
N THR A 426 24.41 -1.79 -20.91
CA THR A 426 23.89 -2.66 -19.85
C THR A 426 24.86 -3.77 -19.47
N LEU A 427 25.80 -4.13 -20.36
CA LEU A 427 26.66 -5.31 -20.27
C LEU A 427 25.89 -6.63 -20.19
N HIS A 428 24.70 -6.64 -20.80
CA HIS A 428 23.81 -7.80 -20.87
C HIS A 428 23.36 -8.06 -22.32
N PRO A 429 22.95 -9.29 -22.67
CA PRO A 429 22.34 -9.57 -23.97
C PRO A 429 21.08 -8.72 -24.20
N VAL A 430 20.93 -8.15 -25.39
CA VAL A 430 19.86 -7.19 -25.77
C VAL A 430 18.47 -7.59 -25.28
N ASN A 431 18.09 -8.86 -25.44
CA ASN A 431 16.76 -9.37 -25.11
C ASN A 431 16.64 -9.96 -23.69
N SER A 432 17.63 -9.73 -22.83
CA SER A 432 17.61 -10.22 -21.45
C SER A 432 16.94 -9.22 -20.51
N ALA A 433 16.47 -9.71 -19.36
CA ALA A 433 15.94 -8.84 -18.31
C ALA A 433 16.98 -7.83 -17.77
N GLY A 434 18.28 -8.15 -17.85
CA GLY A 434 19.37 -7.23 -17.46
C GLY A 434 19.54 -6.05 -18.41
N SER A 435 19.02 -6.15 -19.64
CA SER A 435 18.97 -5.04 -20.60
C SER A 435 17.73 -4.15 -20.45
N ASN A 436 16.84 -4.42 -19.49
CA ASN A 436 15.74 -3.50 -19.18
C ASN A 436 16.23 -2.39 -18.24
N CYS A 437 16.21 -1.14 -18.70
CA CYS A 437 16.74 0.04 -17.98
C CYS A 437 16.21 0.13 -16.54
N TYR A 438 14.91 -0.10 -16.37
CA TYR A 438 14.23 -0.01 -15.08
C TYR A 438 14.67 -1.09 -14.08
N ASN A 439 15.27 -2.21 -14.49
CA ASN A 439 15.71 -3.23 -13.53
C ASN A 439 16.96 -2.79 -12.74
N CYS A 440 17.77 -1.92 -13.33
CA CYS A 440 18.91 -1.31 -12.66
C CYS A 440 18.57 0.05 -12.07
N HIS A 441 17.85 0.89 -12.82
CA HIS A 441 17.60 2.28 -12.45
C HIS A 441 16.34 2.50 -11.61
N MET A 442 15.42 1.54 -11.58
CA MET A 442 14.19 1.53 -10.77
C MET A 442 14.01 0.16 -10.09
N PRO A 443 15.00 -0.28 -9.29
CA PRO A 443 15.00 -1.62 -8.72
C PRO A 443 13.84 -1.81 -7.73
N HIS A 444 13.44 -3.06 -7.49
CA HIS A 444 12.37 -3.35 -6.51
C HIS A 444 12.88 -3.24 -5.07
N THR A 445 13.15 -2.02 -4.62
CA THR A 445 13.66 -1.73 -3.27
C THR A 445 12.62 -1.14 -2.33
N SER A 446 11.37 -1.02 -2.79
CA SER A 446 10.24 -0.60 -1.95
C SER A 446 9.39 -1.81 -1.60
N TYR A 447 8.85 -1.84 -0.39
CA TYR A 447 7.99 -2.91 0.10
C TYR A 447 6.54 -2.46 0.17
N GLY A 448 5.61 -3.33 -0.21
CA GLY A 448 4.21 -3.17 0.15
C GLY A 448 3.30 -4.18 -0.52
N LEU A 449 2.09 -4.34 0.01
CA LEU A 449 1.09 -5.31 -0.45
C LEU A 449 1.65 -6.73 -0.50
N LEU A 450 2.50 -7.10 0.48
CA LEU A 450 3.22 -8.38 0.56
C LEU A 450 4.11 -8.67 -0.67
N LYS A 451 4.60 -7.63 -1.35
CA LYS A 451 5.51 -7.76 -2.51
C LYS A 451 6.59 -6.68 -2.53
N ALA A 452 7.58 -6.87 -3.39
CA ALA A 452 8.53 -5.83 -3.74
C ALA A 452 7.96 -4.95 -4.87
N ILE A 453 8.17 -3.64 -4.75
CA ILE A 453 7.67 -2.59 -5.63
C ILE A 453 8.86 -1.81 -6.17
N ARG A 454 8.77 -1.37 -7.43
CA ARG A 454 9.80 -0.57 -8.09
C ARG A 454 9.97 0.78 -7.38
N SER A 455 11.21 1.12 -7.09
CA SER A 455 11.55 2.48 -6.69
C SER A 455 11.32 3.44 -7.85
N HIS A 456 10.73 4.58 -7.55
CA HIS A 456 10.59 5.70 -8.48
C HIS A 456 11.70 6.75 -8.32
N THR A 457 12.71 6.46 -7.49
CA THR A 457 14.00 7.17 -7.55
C THR A 457 14.83 6.58 -8.67
N ILE A 458 14.85 7.25 -9.82
CA ILE A 458 15.62 6.85 -10.98
C ILE A 458 17.07 7.27 -10.80
N GLU A 459 17.96 6.30 -10.55
CA GLU A 459 19.37 6.55 -10.26
C GLU A 459 20.26 5.40 -10.71
N THR A 460 21.58 5.56 -10.61
CA THR A 460 22.53 4.49 -10.95
C THR A 460 22.89 3.67 -9.70
N PRO A 461 22.89 2.33 -9.75
CA PRO A 461 23.28 1.48 -8.62
C PRO A 461 24.67 1.82 -8.09
N ASN A 462 24.80 1.90 -6.76
CA ASN A 462 26.04 2.20 -6.07
C ASN A 462 26.21 1.32 -4.83
N ILE A 463 27.36 0.64 -4.72
CA ILE A 463 27.67 -0.23 -3.57
C ILE A 463 27.86 0.58 -2.29
N ALA A 464 28.45 1.78 -2.37
CA ALA A 464 28.64 2.63 -1.19
C ALA A 464 27.30 2.97 -0.52
N THR A 465 26.25 3.20 -1.31
CA THR A 465 24.89 3.44 -0.80
C THR A 465 24.36 2.21 -0.07
N THR A 466 24.42 1.03 -0.69
CA THR A 466 23.98 -0.23 -0.08
C THR A 466 24.69 -0.51 1.25
N LEU A 467 26.01 -0.30 1.32
CA LEU A 467 26.77 -0.52 2.55
C LEU A 467 26.41 0.49 3.65
N LYS A 468 26.11 1.74 3.28
CA LYS A 468 25.76 2.79 4.23
C LYS A 468 24.33 2.61 4.77
N THR A 469 23.36 2.33 3.89
CA THR A 469 21.93 2.46 4.22
C THR A 469 21.19 1.13 4.33
N GLY A 470 21.85 0.02 3.98
CA GLY A 470 21.23 -1.29 3.89
C GLY A 470 20.30 -1.46 2.68
N ARG A 471 20.07 -0.44 1.86
CA ARG A 471 19.18 -0.55 0.69
C ARG A 471 19.72 -1.60 -0.31
N PRO A 472 18.93 -2.64 -0.66
CA PRO A 472 19.41 -3.69 -1.54
C PRO A 472 19.93 -3.19 -2.90
N ASN A 473 21.08 -3.72 -3.32
CA ASN A 473 21.71 -3.33 -4.58
C ASN A 473 21.03 -4.00 -5.78
N ALA A 474 20.72 -3.21 -6.82
CA ALA A 474 20.00 -3.68 -8.01
C ALA A 474 20.62 -4.90 -8.70
N CYS A 475 21.95 -5.01 -8.73
CA CYS A 475 22.63 -6.15 -9.36
C CYS A 475 22.32 -7.46 -8.61
N ASN A 476 22.42 -7.43 -7.28
CA ASN A 476 22.23 -8.60 -6.42
C ASN A 476 20.75 -8.94 -6.18
N LEU A 477 19.82 -8.13 -6.69
CA LEU A 477 18.39 -8.46 -6.75
C LEU A 477 18.05 -9.43 -7.90
N CYS A 478 18.91 -9.52 -8.92
CA CYS A 478 18.86 -10.57 -9.94
C CYS A 478 19.92 -11.65 -9.67
N HIS A 479 21.16 -11.23 -9.43
CA HIS A 479 22.31 -12.09 -9.14
C HIS A 479 22.35 -12.49 -7.66
N LEU A 480 21.34 -13.25 -7.24
CA LEU A 480 21.11 -13.67 -5.87
C LEU A 480 22.26 -14.52 -5.30
N ASP A 481 23.01 -15.22 -6.15
CA ASP A 481 24.15 -16.07 -5.80
C ASP A 481 25.47 -15.30 -5.65
N LYS A 482 25.49 -13.99 -5.96
CA LYS A 482 26.70 -13.16 -5.97
C LYS A 482 26.82 -12.30 -4.71
N THR A 483 28.07 -12.07 -4.32
CA THR A 483 28.44 -11.23 -3.19
C THR A 483 28.41 -9.74 -3.57
N LEU A 484 28.47 -8.81 -2.61
CA LEU A 484 28.62 -7.39 -2.96
C LEU A 484 30.04 -7.10 -3.48
N ASP A 485 31.03 -7.90 -3.08
CA ASP A 485 32.41 -7.77 -3.60
C ASP A 485 32.47 -8.05 -5.11
N TRP A 486 31.72 -9.07 -5.58
CA TRP A 486 31.53 -9.34 -6.99
C TRP A 486 30.93 -8.14 -7.72
N THR A 487 29.86 -7.55 -7.16
CA THR A 487 29.23 -6.36 -7.76
C THR A 487 30.17 -5.17 -7.77
N ALA A 488 30.92 -4.95 -6.69
CA ALA A 488 31.90 -3.87 -6.59
C ALA A 488 32.99 -3.99 -7.67
N GLU A 489 33.45 -5.22 -7.96
CA GLU A 489 34.41 -5.46 -9.04
C GLU A 489 33.84 -5.15 -10.43
N HIS A 490 32.60 -5.56 -10.70
CA HIS A 490 31.95 -5.31 -12.00
C HIS A 490 31.67 -3.82 -12.21
N LEU A 491 31.22 -3.11 -11.17
CA LEU A 491 31.01 -1.66 -11.25
C LEU A 491 32.33 -0.89 -11.39
N ALA A 492 33.40 -1.32 -10.72
CA ALA A 492 34.73 -0.75 -10.87
C ALA A 492 35.23 -0.85 -12.31
N LYS A 493 35.15 -2.06 -12.90
CA LYS A 493 35.50 -2.32 -14.31
C LYS A 493 34.66 -1.47 -15.26
N ARG A 494 33.34 -1.40 -15.06
CA ARG A 494 32.41 -0.63 -15.91
C ARG A 494 32.67 0.87 -15.85
N THR A 495 32.95 1.41 -14.66
CA THR A 495 33.07 2.87 -14.45
C THR A 495 34.50 3.38 -14.53
N ASN A 496 35.48 2.49 -14.70
CA ASN A 496 36.91 2.78 -14.59
C ASN A 496 37.26 3.52 -13.27
N LYS A 497 36.59 3.14 -12.17
CA LYS A 497 36.82 3.69 -10.83
C LYS A 497 37.42 2.62 -9.91
N PRO A 498 38.11 3.01 -8.82
CA PRO A 498 38.60 2.06 -7.82
C PRO A 498 37.47 1.19 -7.26
N LYS A 499 37.75 -0.11 -7.07
CA LYS A 499 36.81 -1.05 -6.44
C LYS A 499 36.51 -0.62 -5.01
N THR A 500 35.23 -0.47 -4.69
CA THR A 500 34.77 -0.22 -3.31
C THR A 500 35.10 -1.42 -2.44
N ASN A 501 35.82 -1.20 -1.34
CA ASN A 501 36.06 -2.25 -0.35
C ASN A 501 34.76 -2.57 0.39
N VAL A 502 34.45 -3.85 0.54
CA VAL A 502 33.28 -4.33 1.28
C VAL A 502 33.70 -5.07 2.56
N PRO A 503 32.87 -5.10 3.61
CA PRO A 503 33.14 -5.90 4.82
C PRO A 503 33.30 -7.40 4.52
N PRO A 504 33.99 -8.18 5.37
CA PRO A 504 34.27 -9.61 5.12
C PRO A 504 33.05 -10.47 4.77
N ILE A 505 31.92 -10.28 5.47
CA ILE A 505 30.67 -11.01 5.20
C ILE A 505 30.19 -10.83 3.74
N HIS A 506 30.43 -9.66 3.16
CA HIS A 506 30.05 -9.30 1.80
C HIS A 506 31.09 -9.71 0.75
N LYS A 507 32.22 -10.29 1.16
CA LYS A 507 33.21 -10.93 0.27
C LYS A 507 32.91 -12.42 0.09
N THR A 508 32.41 -13.08 1.13
CA THR A 508 32.28 -14.54 1.18
C THR A 508 30.85 -15.04 1.06
N THR A 509 29.85 -14.20 1.30
CA THR A 509 28.45 -14.61 1.31
C THR A 509 27.64 -13.78 0.33
N ALA A 510 26.76 -14.43 -0.43
CA ALA A 510 25.90 -13.76 -1.38
C ALA A 510 25.04 -12.70 -0.70
N ALA A 511 24.91 -11.53 -1.33
CA ALA A 511 24.26 -10.39 -0.69
C ALA A 511 22.80 -10.67 -0.33
N SER A 512 22.09 -11.43 -1.18
CA SER A 512 20.71 -11.85 -0.96
C SER A 512 20.55 -12.69 0.31
N ILE A 513 21.51 -13.56 0.61
CA ILE A 513 21.53 -14.40 1.82
C ILE A 513 21.79 -13.55 3.07
N VAL A 514 22.72 -12.60 2.99
CA VAL A 514 22.96 -11.66 4.08
C VAL A 514 21.68 -10.88 4.38
N TRP A 515 21.01 -10.35 3.37
CA TRP A 515 19.74 -9.65 3.56
C TRP A 515 18.63 -10.54 4.11
N LEU A 516 18.51 -11.79 3.65
CA LEU A 516 17.45 -12.71 4.08
C LEU A 516 17.64 -13.24 5.51
N LEU A 517 18.87 -13.58 5.91
CA LEU A 517 19.11 -14.26 7.18
C LEU A 517 19.58 -13.32 8.28
N ASN A 518 20.29 -12.26 7.92
CA ASN A 518 20.90 -11.30 8.85
C ASN A 518 20.27 -9.90 8.81
N GLY A 519 19.71 -9.49 7.66
CA GLY A 519 19.11 -8.16 7.47
C GLY A 519 17.88 -7.87 8.33
N GLU A 520 17.46 -6.60 8.35
CA GLU A 520 16.21 -6.17 8.97
C GLU A 520 14.97 -6.68 8.20
N ALA A 521 13.77 -6.64 8.78
CA ALA A 521 12.61 -7.35 8.23
C ALA A 521 12.20 -6.94 6.80
N GLY A 522 12.41 -5.70 6.42
CA GLY A 522 12.19 -5.17 5.07
C GLY A 522 13.20 -5.72 4.07
N GLN A 523 14.50 -5.70 4.40
CA GLN A 523 15.54 -6.43 3.65
C GLN A 523 15.19 -7.91 3.48
N ARG A 524 14.72 -8.58 4.55
CA ARG A 524 14.33 -10.01 4.48
C ARG A 524 13.15 -10.23 3.54
N ALA A 525 12.11 -9.39 3.63
CA ALA A 525 10.97 -9.45 2.73
C ALA A 525 11.37 -9.22 1.26
N LEU A 526 12.19 -8.20 0.99
CA LEU A 526 12.68 -7.92 -0.36
C LEU A 526 13.54 -9.07 -0.90
N ALA A 527 14.49 -9.58 -0.11
CA ALA A 527 15.33 -10.70 -0.51
C ALA A 527 14.51 -11.97 -0.80
N ALA A 528 13.56 -12.31 0.09
CA ALA A 528 12.66 -13.44 -0.10
C ALA A 528 11.84 -13.28 -1.38
N TRP A 529 11.28 -12.10 -1.65
CA TRP A 529 10.51 -11.85 -2.87
C TRP A 529 11.34 -12.07 -4.13
N HIS A 530 12.58 -11.57 -4.15
CA HIS A 530 13.46 -11.74 -5.31
C HIS A 530 13.88 -13.20 -5.53
N MET A 531 13.97 -14.01 -4.48
CA MET A 531 14.17 -15.46 -4.61
C MET A 531 12.97 -16.19 -5.26
N GLY A 532 11.84 -15.52 -5.44
CA GLY A 532 10.71 -15.99 -6.24
C GLY A 532 10.49 -15.18 -7.53
N TRP A 533 11.37 -14.25 -7.87
CA TRP A 533 11.19 -13.38 -9.03
C TRP A 533 11.79 -14.01 -10.29
N GLU A 534 11.00 -14.10 -11.35
CA GLU A 534 11.34 -14.87 -12.56
C GLU A 534 12.69 -14.48 -13.20
N PRO A 535 13.03 -13.19 -13.40
CA PRO A 535 14.36 -12.79 -13.85
C PRO A 535 15.52 -13.28 -12.98
N ALA A 536 15.34 -13.26 -11.65
CA ALA A 536 16.35 -13.70 -10.71
C ALA A 536 16.53 -15.22 -10.72
N LEU A 537 15.42 -15.98 -10.79
CA LEU A 537 15.45 -17.44 -10.92
C LEU A 537 16.17 -17.88 -12.21
N LYS A 538 15.95 -17.17 -13.32
CA LYS A 538 16.61 -17.48 -14.60
C LYS A 538 18.13 -17.28 -14.57
N ILE A 539 18.61 -16.25 -13.86
CA ILE A 539 20.04 -15.91 -13.88
C ILE A 539 20.84 -16.56 -12.74
N SER A 540 20.24 -16.71 -11.56
CA SER A 540 20.90 -17.32 -10.39
C SER A 540 20.56 -18.81 -10.20
N GLY A 541 19.72 -19.37 -11.08
CA GLY A 541 19.23 -20.74 -10.96
C GLY A 541 18.23 -20.92 -9.83
N THR A 542 17.85 -22.17 -9.59
CA THR A 542 16.82 -22.56 -8.62
C THR A 542 17.32 -23.67 -7.69
N GLY A 543 16.61 -23.90 -6.58
CA GLY A 543 16.82 -25.04 -5.69
C GLY A 543 17.72 -24.74 -4.50
N TRP A 544 18.82 -24.01 -4.69
CA TRP A 544 19.74 -23.64 -3.60
C TRP A 544 19.12 -22.65 -2.60
N GLN A 545 18.09 -21.91 -3.03
CA GLN A 545 17.33 -20.98 -2.19
C GLN A 545 16.41 -21.71 -1.20
N SER A 546 16.03 -22.96 -1.47
CA SER A 546 15.06 -23.70 -0.66
C SER A 546 15.43 -23.80 0.83
N PRO A 547 16.65 -24.20 1.25
CA PRO A 547 16.99 -24.34 2.66
C PRO A 547 16.98 -23.00 3.42
N ILE A 548 17.38 -21.91 2.76
CA ILE A 548 17.39 -20.57 3.38
C ILE A 548 15.99 -19.95 3.43
N LEU A 549 15.14 -20.20 2.42
CA LEU A 549 13.72 -19.83 2.43
C LEU A 549 12.95 -20.62 3.49
N ALA A 550 13.30 -21.90 3.69
CA ALA A 550 12.75 -22.72 4.78
C ALA A 550 13.06 -22.09 6.15
N ASP A 551 14.27 -21.56 6.36
CA ASP A 551 14.60 -20.83 7.59
C ASP A 551 13.71 -19.59 7.82
N SER A 552 13.30 -18.93 6.74
CA SER A 552 12.40 -17.78 6.79
C SER A 552 10.93 -18.14 7.05
N LEU A 553 10.54 -19.42 7.00
CA LEU A 553 9.19 -19.85 7.40
C LEU A 553 8.95 -19.66 8.91
N ASN A 554 10.01 -19.57 9.73
CA ASN A 554 9.88 -19.21 11.15
C ASN A 554 10.21 -17.74 11.46
N ASP A 555 10.26 -16.85 10.46
CA ASP A 555 10.55 -15.43 10.70
C ASP A 555 9.54 -14.79 11.68
N PRO A 556 9.95 -13.86 12.57
CA PRO A 556 9.01 -13.19 13.48
C PRO A 556 7.87 -12.44 12.77
N TYR A 557 8.08 -11.95 11.54
CA TYR A 557 7.10 -11.18 10.79
C TYR A 557 6.31 -12.06 9.83
N SER A 558 4.98 -12.14 10.02
CA SER A 558 4.06 -12.91 9.17
C SER A 558 4.21 -12.60 7.68
N ALA A 559 4.40 -11.32 7.34
CA ALA A 559 4.64 -10.88 5.97
C ALA A 559 5.90 -11.52 5.35
N VAL A 560 7.01 -11.62 6.11
CA VAL A 560 8.24 -12.26 5.62
C VAL A 560 7.98 -13.75 5.38
N ARG A 561 7.27 -14.42 6.29
CA ARG A 561 6.91 -15.85 6.14
C ARG A 561 6.05 -16.10 4.92
N TYR A 562 5.06 -15.25 4.69
CA TYR A 562 4.19 -15.29 3.52
C TYR A 562 5.01 -15.20 2.22
N ILE A 563 5.89 -14.19 2.13
CA ILE A 563 6.71 -13.96 0.94
C ILE A 563 7.71 -15.10 0.72
N ALA A 564 8.36 -15.56 1.79
CA ALA A 564 9.28 -16.69 1.74
C ALA A 564 8.59 -17.95 1.22
N ASN A 565 7.36 -18.23 1.69
CA ASN A 565 6.58 -19.34 1.18
C ASN A 565 6.23 -19.18 -0.32
N LYS A 566 5.81 -17.99 -0.77
CA LYS A 566 5.54 -17.73 -2.20
C LYS A 566 6.79 -17.95 -3.07
N ALA A 567 7.96 -17.57 -2.58
CA ALA A 567 9.23 -17.84 -3.25
C ALA A 567 9.62 -19.32 -3.21
N LEU A 568 9.33 -20.01 -2.09
CA LEU A 568 9.59 -21.44 -1.90
C LEU A 568 8.74 -22.29 -2.86
N LEU A 569 7.47 -21.94 -3.07
CA LEU A 569 6.57 -22.61 -4.02
C LEU A 569 7.10 -22.61 -5.47
N LYS A 570 8.03 -21.71 -5.80
CA LYS A 570 8.69 -21.64 -7.12
C LYS A 570 9.98 -22.45 -7.20
N GLN A 571 10.38 -23.10 -6.10
CA GLN A 571 11.57 -23.94 -6.05
C GLN A 571 11.24 -25.39 -6.42
N PRO A 572 12.19 -26.13 -7.01
CA PRO A 572 12.02 -27.54 -7.33
C PRO A 572 11.56 -28.38 -6.13
N GLY A 573 10.42 -29.07 -6.29
CA GLY A 573 9.85 -29.97 -5.27
C GLY A 573 8.79 -29.33 -4.36
N PHE A 574 8.51 -28.04 -4.48
CA PHE A 574 7.63 -27.31 -3.56
C PHE A 574 6.26 -26.92 -4.13
N ASN A 575 5.95 -27.25 -5.39
CA ASN A 575 4.72 -26.81 -6.07
C ASN A 575 3.42 -27.12 -5.28
N SER A 576 3.42 -28.17 -4.46
CA SER A 576 2.29 -28.60 -3.62
C SER A 576 2.49 -28.35 -2.12
N PHE A 577 3.54 -27.63 -1.71
CA PHE A 577 3.84 -27.36 -0.32
C PHE A 577 2.73 -26.50 0.31
N LYS A 578 2.24 -26.91 1.49
CA LYS A 578 1.16 -26.23 2.20
C LYS A 578 1.71 -25.57 3.45
N PHE A 579 1.47 -24.28 3.60
CA PHE A 579 1.98 -23.53 4.74
C PHE A 579 1.00 -22.44 5.12
N ASP A 580 0.69 -22.35 6.41
CA ASP A 580 -0.05 -21.23 6.97
C ASP A 580 0.92 -20.24 7.63
N PHE A 581 1.05 -19.07 7.01
CA PHE A 581 1.99 -18.04 7.47
C PHE A 581 1.57 -17.37 8.79
N VAL A 582 0.35 -17.60 9.28
CA VAL A 582 -0.13 -17.12 10.58
C VAL A 582 -0.30 -18.24 11.63
N ALA A 583 0.15 -19.46 11.32
CA ALA A 583 0.16 -20.54 12.29
C ALA A 583 1.05 -20.23 13.51
N ASP A 584 0.81 -20.95 14.60
CA ASP A 584 1.67 -20.90 15.78
C ASP A 584 3.09 -21.36 15.48
N GLU A 585 4.00 -21.12 16.41
CA GLU A 585 5.41 -21.43 16.20
C GLU A 585 5.69 -22.92 16.04
N ASP A 586 4.99 -23.80 16.75
CA ASP A 586 5.23 -25.25 16.69
C ASP A 586 4.89 -25.80 15.30
N GLU A 587 3.74 -25.41 14.75
CA GLU A 587 3.37 -25.76 13.38
C GLU A 587 4.35 -25.17 12.36
N ARG A 588 4.83 -23.94 12.56
CA ARG A 588 5.80 -23.31 11.65
C ARG A 588 7.15 -24.01 11.66
N LEU A 589 7.64 -24.42 12.84
CA LEU A 589 8.88 -25.18 12.99
C LEU A 589 8.78 -26.56 12.33
N GLU A 590 7.62 -27.22 12.42
CA GLU A 590 7.40 -28.50 11.74
C GLU A 590 7.37 -28.34 10.22
N ASN A 591 6.71 -27.29 9.72
CA ASN A 591 6.75 -26.95 8.30
C ASN A 591 8.16 -26.63 7.81
N GLN A 592 8.98 -25.94 8.61
CA GLN A 592 10.40 -25.69 8.30
C GLN A 592 11.18 -27.00 8.16
N LYS A 593 10.99 -27.97 9.07
CA LYS A 593 11.64 -29.29 8.96
C LYS A 593 11.22 -30.01 7.69
N ARG A 594 9.92 -30.07 7.41
CA ARG A 594 9.39 -30.70 6.18
C ARG A 594 9.93 -30.04 4.92
N ALA A 595 10.06 -28.71 4.91
CA ALA A 595 10.69 -28.00 3.79
C ALA A 595 12.17 -28.41 3.61
N MET A 596 12.91 -28.56 4.71
CA MET A 596 14.29 -29.03 4.67
C MET A 596 14.39 -30.47 4.14
N GLU A 597 13.48 -31.36 4.52
CA GLU A 597 13.41 -32.74 4.02
C GLU A 597 13.13 -32.80 2.51
N ILE A 598 12.18 -32.01 2.01
CA ILE A 598 11.91 -31.90 0.57
C ILE A 598 13.17 -31.48 -0.20
N TRP A 599 13.90 -30.49 0.33
CA TRP A 599 15.16 -30.05 -0.28
C TRP A 599 16.24 -31.13 -0.27
N LEU A 600 16.42 -31.84 0.85
CA LEU A 600 17.41 -32.92 0.99
C LEU A 600 17.14 -34.10 0.04
N ASN A 601 15.87 -34.44 -0.15
CA ASN A 601 15.42 -35.55 -0.99
C ASN A 601 15.37 -35.21 -2.48
N ASN A 602 15.65 -33.96 -2.87
CA ASN A 602 15.67 -33.59 -4.27
C ASN A 602 16.97 -34.10 -4.93
N GLU A 603 16.86 -35.15 -5.75
CA GLU A 603 17.99 -35.84 -6.40
C GLU A 603 18.67 -35.01 -7.51
N LYS A 604 18.08 -33.88 -7.93
CA LYS A 604 18.61 -33.01 -9.00
C LYS A 604 19.53 -31.89 -8.50
N ARG A 605 20.35 -32.15 -7.47
CA ARG A 605 21.28 -31.16 -6.89
C ARG A 605 22.59 -31.07 -7.69
N LYS A 606 22.54 -30.44 -8.87
CA LYS A 606 23.74 -29.98 -9.57
C LYS A 606 23.66 -28.47 -9.77
N TYR A 607 24.48 -27.74 -9.02
CA TYR A 607 24.58 -26.29 -9.13
C TYR A 607 25.83 -25.92 -9.92
N THR A 608 25.70 -24.97 -10.85
CA THR A 608 26.80 -24.45 -11.67
C THR A 608 27.39 -23.16 -11.10
N ILE A 609 27.08 -22.84 -9.85
CA ILE A 609 27.44 -21.60 -9.16
C ILE A 609 28.38 -21.91 -7.98
N PRO A 610 29.20 -20.95 -7.52
CA PRO A 610 30.07 -21.16 -6.37
C PRO A 610 29.27 -21.55 -5.13
N LEU A 611 29.47 -22.77 -4.64
CA LEU A 611 28.67 -23.34 -3.53
C LEU A 611 28.90 -22.59 -2.21
N ASP A 612 30.13 -22.13 -1.97
CA ASP A 612 30.48 -21.46 -0.71
C ASP A 612 29.71 -20.14 -0.50
N THR A 613 29.52 -19.35 -1.57
CA THR A 613 28.83 -18.05 -1.48
C THR A 613 27.35 -18.21 -1.14
N ILE A 614 26.77 -19.38 -1.43
CA ILE A 614 25.39 -19.75 -1.17
C ILE A 614 25.22 -20.66 0.05
N LEU A 615 26.25 -20.73 0.90
CA LEU A 615 26.27 -21.52 2.15
C LEU A 615 26.10 -23.03 1.94
N LEU A 616 26.61 -23.54 0.81
CA LEU A 616 26.75 -24.97 0.53
C LEU A 616 28.24 -25.35 0.51
N ASP A 617 28.58 -26.53 1.02
CA ASP A 617 29.94 -27.09 0.91
C ASP A 617 30.18 -27.68 -0.49
N GLU A 618 31.39 -28.19 -0.75
CA GLU A 618 31.78 -28.77 -2.04
C GLU A 618 30.94 -30.00 -2.44
N GLN A 619 30.33 -30.67 -1.46
CA GLN A 619 29.43 -31.81 -1.66
C GLN A 619 27.97 -31.37 -1.82
N GLY A 620 27.69 -30.06 -1.80
CA GLY A 620 26.34 -29.50 -1.85
C GLY A 620 25.56 -29.62 -0.53
N GLY A 621 26.26 -29.97 0.56
CA GLY A 621 25.74 -29.99 1.92
C GLY A 621 25.61 -28.59 2.51
N ARG A 622 24.64 -28.39 3.40
CA ARG A 622 24.39 -27.08 4.02
C ARG A 622 25.47 -26.74 5.05
N GLN A 623 26.07 -25.55 4.95
CA GLN A 623 27.01 -25.02 5.93
C GLN A 623 26.27 -24.53 7.20
N LYS A 624 25.76 -25.46 8.01
CA LYS A 624 24.83 -25.21 9.14
C LYS A 624 25.33 -24.14 10.11
N LYS A 625 26.62 -24.16 10.47
CA LYS A 625 27.21 -23.21 11.42
C LYS A 625 27.12 -21.77 10.93
N ARG A 626 27.54 -21.50 9.68
CA ARG A 626 27.46 -20.15 9.08
C ARG A 626 26.02 -19.66 8.98
N VAL A 627 25.08 -20.54 8.62
CA VAL A 627 23.65 -20.17 8.59
C VAL A 627 23.17 -19.78 9.99
N GLN A 628 23.49 -20.57 11.02
CA GLN A 628 23.12 -20.27 12.40
C GLN A 628 23.75 -18.97 12.89
N ASP A 629 25.00 -18.71 12.55
CA ASP A 629 25.70 -17.47 12.92
C ASP A 629 25.02 -16.24 12.30
N LEU A 630 24.59 -16.30 11.03
CA LEU A 630 23.85 -15.22 10.36
C LEU A 630 22.49 -14.95 11.03
N ILE A 631 21.74 -16.02 11.34
CA ILE A 631 20.43 -15.92 12.01
C ILE A 631 20.59 -15.39 13.44
N LYS A 632 21.60 -15.86 14.18
CA LYS A 632 21.88 -15.43 15.56
C LYS A 632 22.24 -13.94 15.64
N THR A 633 22.94 -13.43 14.62
CA THR A 633 23.35 -12.02 14.53
C THR A 633 22.36 -11.16 13.76
N ARG A 634 21.17 -11.69 13.44
CA ARG A 634 20.14 -11.00 12.66
C ARG A 634 19.71 -9.69 13.31
N ASN A 635 19.55 -8.67 12.48
CA ASN A 635 18.93 -7.42 12.88
C ASN A 635 17.42 -7.64 13.14
N ASN A 636 17.09 -7.85 14.41
CA ASN A 636 15.73 -7.99 14.91
C ASN A 636 15.18 -6.67 15.48
N ARG A 637 15.70 -5.51 15.03
CA ARG A 637 15.12 -4.23 15.42
C ARG A 637 13.60 -4.27 15.15
N PRO A 638 12.76 -3.85 16.10
CA PRO A 638 11.35 -3.64 15.84
C PRO A 638 11.20 -2.68 14.65
N MET A 639 10.36 -3.04 13.69
CA MET A 639 10.16 -2.20 12.51
C MET A 639 8.68 -2.07 12.16
N ARG A 640 8.32 -0.92 11.60
CA ARG A 640 7.00 -0.64 11.08
C ARG A 640 7.11 0.03 9.71
N LEU A 641 6.95 -0.74 8.64
CA LEU A 641 6.81 -0.17 7.31
C LEU A 641 5.36 0.29 7.12
N ARG A 642 5.16 1.61 7.04
CA ARG A 642 3.83 2.23 6.94
C ARG A 642 3.48 2.46 5.47
N GLU A 643 2.84 1.46 4.87
CA GLU A 643 2.30 1.52 3.51
C GLU A 643 1.12 2.52 3.40
#